data_AF-A0A1C5IRP8-F1
#
_entry.id   AF-A0A1C5IRP8-F1
#
_cell.length_a   1.000
_cell.length_b   1.000
_cell.length_c   1.000
_cell.angle_alpha   90.00
_cell.angle_beta   90.00
_cell.angle_gamma   90.00
#
_symmetry.space_group_name_H-M   'P 1'
#
loop_
_entity.id
_entity.type
_entity.pdbx_description
1 polymer ?
#
loop_
_entity_poly.entity_id
_entity_poly.type
_entity_poly.pdbx_seq_one_letter_code
_entity_poly.pdbx_strand_id
1 'polypeptide(L)'
;MWLQRDDPLVWQALEQWAAGHGAVEVLSRHGPMCGYSGARLFVIKLTRPAGLGRTSSHKLLVKVHPAGGGQRPEVSRHAQARADAPGFAERHMVEQHHGSYPVADGRHLSFQDVANGGDPVRTLDEIDDDQLVKAFRKVVEVLLDDWNGGTESVRSTAPTTVREYVTRELTVTGALSEVTDAADRLGLGDLGGEHVVVDGRELPNPLRLTDSGGRHGDLRIEHLTGLAHGDAHGGNVLFAVRPDGTVCPNTFTLIDFDRYENDAPLTRDLVALLLSTVLRRVAPRPGPDGQRPQGLPPEQADALLTYLVHPDRPEPSSLPPALARLVRLTHEAGRRYATSGGWRREWGRQYRLSLISQALTAVTLDNLGPAGHHWCFRLAAYAAKAHHEDLSAAPPLPSPPPPPPSPPPPPLRVDQSFLGDAPIVDLAPRPWHPPGQRGHEPRRFRESAPTGGDERTGRPYVVRPVGGTRGRHVAATAATWPRRRRLVLPLTLVTALGSLVVYLVAEGASDRDGRPPITVPPPGRTESSPGRGGPRDPAPAEPVDPGPKLDQIADRVARRAEPPRQGRYACTWLRVWSPENLVLGSDDPTRYREEWLWWTRERSGRQTVHAVDGGRRSQPQDVRYDRGDLTDVPPDPSVDLAELRAQVDEVVRQMPPELRNAAGTLEVVAWIYRFRPLTAPQRATLLRLLAETDGLVQQGRYPDRADRYGYAISAVDGAGRRETLQFDEETGRLLSHQTTSTDDFLVSYYLFLGSDRTDTIADSRCGDPAAVSIFG
;
A
#
# COMPACT_ATOMS: atom_id res chain seq x y z
N MET A 1 -10.38 22.95 -8.34
CA MET A 1 -9.30 23.96 -8.43
C MET A 1 -7.93 23.33 -8.26
N TRP A 2 -7.70 22.51 -7.22
CA TRP A 2 -6.42 21.80 -7.04
C TRP A 2 -6.06 20.90 -8.24
N LEU A 3 -6.98 20.06 -8.73
CA LEU A 3 -6.67 19.13 -9.84
C LEU A 3 -6.24 19.84 -11.14
N GLN A 4 -6.83 20.99 -11.45
CA GLN A 4 -6.46 21.79 -12.61
C GLN A 4 -5.08 22.43 -12.48
N ARG A 5 -4.68 22.77 -11.25
CA ARG A 5 -3.38 23.39 -10.95
C ARG A 5 -2.28 22.34 -10.81
N ASP A 6 -2.58 21.25 -10.12
CA ASP A 6 -1.60 20.27 -9.64
C ASP A 6 -1.53 19.04 -10.56
N ASP A 7 -2.48 18.82 -11.47
CA ASP A 7 -2.43 17.73 -12.46
C ASP A 7 -3.22 18.09 -13.74
N PRO A 8 -2.71 19.05 -14.54
CA PRO A 8 -3.43 19.58 -15.68
C PRO A 8 -3.75 18.51 -16.75
N LEU A 9 -2.94 17.46 -16.87
CA LEU A 9 -3.17 16.37 -17.81
C LEU A 9 -4.36 15.50 -17.40
N VAL A 10 -4.50 15.16 -16.11
CA VAL A 10 -5.67 14.46 -15.59
C VAL A 10 -6.92 15.32 -15.72
N TRP A 11 -6.82 16.62 -15.40
CA TRP A 11 -7.94 17.54 -15.57
C TRP A 11 -8.38 17.63 -17.04
N GLN A 12 -7.44 17.77 -17.98
CA GLN A 12 -7.73 17.81 -19.40
C GLN A 12 -8.39 16.51 -19.88
N ALA A 13 -7.87 15.35 -19.46
CA ALA A 13 -8.48 14.05 -19.78
C ALA A 13 -9.91 13.94 -19.22
N LEU A 14 -10.13 14.42 -17.99
CA LEU A 14 -11.46 14.46 -17.39
C LEU A 14 -12.42 15.39 -18.15
N GLU A 15 -11.97 16.57 -18.57
CA GLU A 15 -12.78 17.49 -19.39
C GLU A 15 -13.12 16.90 -20.76
N GLN A 16 -12.15 16.28 -21.42
CA GLN A 16 -12.36 15.61 -22.71
C GLN A 16 -13.32 14.43 -22.58
N TRP A 17 -13.19 13.63 -21.52
CA TRP A 17 -14.15 12.59 -21.20
C TRP A 17 -15.54 13.20 -20.93
N ALA A 18 -15.64 14.26 -20.12
CA ALA A 18 -16.89 14.90 -19.75
C ALA A 18 -17.63 15.49 -20.96
N ALA A 19 -16.93 15.98 -21.98
CA ALA A 19 -17.52 16.51 -23.22
C ALA A 19 -18.48 15.51 -23.90
N GLY A 20 -18.26 14.20 -23.74
CA GLY A 20 -19.14 13.15 -24.25
C GLY A 20 -20.22 12.66 -23.27
N HIS A 21 -20.15 13.05 -21.99
CA HIS A 21 -20.94 12.41 -20.92
C HIS A 21 -21.77 13.39 -20.08
N GLY A 22 -21.47 14.68 -20.04
CA GLY A 22 -22.19 15.70 -19.27
C GLY A 22 -21.28 16.75 -18.63
N ALA A 23 -21.85 17.65 -17.82
CA ALA A 23 -21.07 18.61 -17.04
C ALA A 23 -20.43 17.92 -15.83
N VAL A 24 -19.14 18.19 -15.57
CA VAL A 24 -18.40 17.60 -14.45
C VAL A 24 -17.98 18.66 -13.44
N GLU A 25 -18.10 18.34 -12.16
CA GLU A 25 -17.65 19.17 -11.03
C GLU A 25 -16.82 18.30 -10.07
N VAL A 26 -15.56 18.66 -9.81
CA VAL A 26 -14.72 17.96 -8.81
C VAL A 26 -15.13 18.39 -7.41
N LEU A 27 -15.61 17.44 -6.60
CA LEU A 27 -16.07 17.71 -5.25
C LEU A 27 -14.86 17.84 -4.31
N SER A 28 -14.51 19.09 -4.00
CA SER A 28 -13.22 19.50 -3.41
C SER A 28 -13.07 19.24 -1.90
N ARG A 29 -13.78 18.26 -1.32
CA ARG A 29 -13.77 18.14 0.15
C ARG A 29 -12.49 17.54 0.73
N HIS A 30 -11.86 16.60 0.04
CA HIS A 30 -10.63 15.95 0.50
C HIS A 30 -9.65 15.95 -0.68
N GLY A 31 -8.36 16.20 -0.42
CA GLY A 31 -7.34 16.08 -1.46
C GLY A 31 -7.30 14.67 -2.07
N PRO A 32 -6.48 14.46 -3.10
CA PRO A 32 -6.33 13.13 -3.68
C PRO A 32 -5.90 12.16 -2.57
N MET A 33 -6.66 11.08 -2.40
CA MET A 33 -6.20 9.96 -1.58
C MET A 33 -5.26 9.12 -2.43
N CYS A 34 -4.07 8.82 -1.92
CA CYS A 34 -3.14 7.90 -2.55
C CYS A 34 -3.36 6.50 -1.96
N GLY A 35 -3.68 5.53 -2.83
CA GLY A 35 -3.67 4.12 -2.47
C GLY A 35 -2.27 3.51 -2.53
N TYR A 36 -2.11 2.30 -2.02
CA TYR A 36 -0.85 1.54 -2.08
C TYR A 36 -0.39 1.23 -3.51
N SER A 37 -1.32 1.22 -4.48
CA SER A 37 -1.03 1.02 -5.90
C SER A 37 -0.46 2.26 -6.61
N GLY A 38 -0.21 3.35 -5.88
CA GLY A 38 0.15 4.65 -6.46
C GLY A 38 -1.02 5.36 -7.16
N ALA A 39 -2.20 4.74 -7.18
CA ALA A 39 -3.39 5.34 -7.75
C ALA A 39 -3.87 6.53 -6.92
N ARG A 40 -4.33 7.59 -7.60
CA ARG A 40 -4.93 8.78 -6.97
C ARG A 40 -6.44 8.71 -7.08
N LEU A 41 -7.15 9.00 -6.00
CA LEU A 41 -8.61 8.95 -5.94
C LEU A 41 -9.20 10.35 -5.69
N PHE A 42 -10.25 10.71 -6.43
CA PHE A 42 -11.06 11.90 -6.14
C PHE A 42 -12.52 11.69 -6.55
N VAL A 43 -13.43 12.50 -6.01
CA VAL A 43 -14.88 12.38 -6.32
C VAL A 43 -15.30 13.49 -7.27
N ILE A 44 -16.08 13.14 -8.29
CA ILE A 44 -16.74 14.07 -9.19
C ILE A 44 -18.25 13.99 -9.04
N LYS A 45 -18.94 15.07 -9.38
CA LYS A 45 -20.36 15.10 -9.70
C LYS A 45 -20.52 15.24 -11.20
N LEU A 46 -21.17 14.26 -11.82
CA LEU A 46 -21.53 14.27 -13.23
C LEU A 46 -23.00 14.63 -13.39
N THR A 47 -23.28 15.72 -14.10
CA THR A 47 -24.62 16.21 -14.37
C THR A 47 -24.98 16.00 -15.84
N ARG A 48 -26.06 15.26 -16.11
CA ARG A 48 -26.55 14.93 -17.45
C ARG A 48 -27.93 15.55 -17.71
N PRO A 49 -28.28 15.90 -18.96
CA PRO A 49 -29.65 16.21 -19.33
C PRO A 49 -30.56 14.99 -19.14
N ALA A 50 -31.71 15.18 -18.50
CA ALA A 50 -32.70 14.14 -18.21
C ALA A 50 -34.08 14.46 -18.86
N GLY A 51 -34.07 15.15 -20.01
CA GLY A 51 -35.25 15.63 -20.73
C GLY A 51 -35.52 17.14 -20.57
N LEU A 52 -36.66 17.62 -21.06
CA LEU A 52 -37.03 19.05 -21.12
C LEU A 52 -36.84 19.75 -19.77
N GLY A 53 -35.73 20.48 -19.63
CA GLY A 53 -35.39 21.29 -18.46
C GLY A 53 -34.97 20.51 -17.20
N ARG A 54 -34.80 19.19 -17.27
CA ARG A 54 -34.38 18.37 -16.11
C ARG A 54 -32.93 17.93 -16.27
N THR A 55 -32.22 17.87 -15.14
CA THR A 55 -30.89 17.27 -15.07
C THR A 55 -30.88 16.13 -14.06
N SER A 56 -30.13 15.07 -14.35
CA SER A 56 -29.76 14.05 -13.37
C SER A 56 -28.32 14.31 -12.94
N SER A 57 -28.02 14.09 -11.65
CA SER A 57 -26.66 14.22 -11.14
C SER A 57 -26.26 12.94 -10.41
N HIS A 58 -25.05 12.47 -10.67
CA HIS A 58 -24.48 11.27 -10.08
C HIS A 58 -23.10 11.59 -9.51
N LYS A 59 -22.76 11.03 -8.35
CA LYS A 59 -21.40 11.12 -7.80
C LYS A 59 -20.61 9.91 -8.27
N LEU A 60 -19.39 10.13 -8.76
CA LEU A 60 -18.48 9.07 -9.18
C LEU A 60 -17.14 9.24 -8.46
N LEU A 61 -16.56 8.13 -8.04
CA LEU A 61 -15.16 8.03 -7.67
C LEU A 61 -14.34 7.90 -8.95
N VAL A 62 -13.36 8.77 -9.13
CA VAL A 62 -12.37 8.70 -10.21
C VAL A 62 -11.07 8.17 -9.64
N LYS A 63 -10.59 7.06 -10.19
CA LYS A 63 -9.27 6.47 -9.89
C LYS A 63 -8.33 6.77 -11.05
N VAL A 64 -7.25 7.46 -10.76
CA VAL A 64 -6.15 7.73 -11.69
C VAL A 64 -5.10 6.66 -11.50
N HIS A 65 -4.92 5.82 -12.50
CA HIS A 65 -3.94 4.74 -12.51
C HIS A 65 -2.57 5.24 -12.97
N PRO A 66 -1.46 4.79 -12.37
CA PRO A 66 -0.12 5.20 -12.79
C PRO A 66 0.21 4.75 -14.22
N ALA A 67 1.14 5.45 -14.87
CA ALA A 67 1.64 5.07 -16.18
C ALA A 67 2.46 3.78 -16.08
N GLY A 68 2.47 2.95 -17.14
CA GLY A 68 3.29 1.73 -17.18
C GLY A 68 2.75 0.54 -16.36
N GLY A 69 1.80 0.75 -15.44
CA GLY A 69 1.01 -0.33 -14.87
C GLY A 69 0.22 -1.00 -15.99
N GLY A 70 0.36 -2.32 -16.17
CA GLY A 70 -0.23 -3.06 -17.30
C GLY A 70 -1.67 -2.60 -17.59
N GLN A 71 -1.89 -2.04 -18.77
CA GLN A 71 -2.98 -1.10 -19.06
C GLN A 71 -4.43 -1.64 -19.05
N ARG A 72 -4.71 -2.87 -18.58
CA ARG A 72 -6.01 -3.55 -18.81
C ARG A 72 -6.58 -4.52 -17.75
N PRO A 73 -5.89 -4.96 -16.67
CA PRO A 73 -6.46 -5.94 -15.76
C PRO A 73 -7.70 -5.45 -15.02
N GLU A 74 -7.65 -4.31 -14.32
CA GLU A 74 -8.69 -3.99 -13.32
C GLU A 74 -10.08 -3.75 -13.92
N VAL A 75 -10.21 -2.90 -14.94
CA VAL A 75 -11.54 -2.59 -15.54
C VAL A 75 -12.19 -3.85 -16.12
N SER A 76 -11.41 -4.65 -16.83
CA SER A 76 -11.91 -5.89 -17.44
C SER A 76 -12.21 -6.96 -16.38
N ARG A 77 -11.39 -7.07 -15.34
CA ARG A 77 -11.59 -8.03 -14.24
C ARG A 77 -12.79 -7.65 -13.37
N HIS A 78 -12.99 -6.37 -13.09
CA HIS A 78 -14.19 -5.89 -12.40
C HIS A 78 -15.46 -6.18 -13.21
N ALA A 79 -15.46 -5.88 -14.51
CA ALA A 79 -16.58 -6.20 -15.39
C ALA A 79 -16.84 -7.72 -15.45
N GLN A 80 -15.79 -8.53 -15.50
CA GLN A 80 -15.89 -10.00 -15.47
C GLN A 80 -16.48 -10.49 -14.14
N ALA A 81 -16.02 -9.96 -13.01
CA ALA A 81 -16.53 -10.31 -11.67
C ALA A 81 -18.04 -10.05 -11.56
N ARG A 82 -18.51 -8.92 -12.10
CA ARG A 82 -19.94 -8.60 -12.15
C ARG A 82 -20.71 -9.54 -13.08
N ALA A 83 -20.13 -9.91 -14.22
CA ALA A 83 -20.77 -10.81 -15.19
C ALA A 83 -20.90 -12.24 -14.66
N ASP A 84 -19.89 -12.73 -13.94
CA ASP A 84 -19.87 -14.09 -13.40
C ASP A 84 -20.85 -14.27 -12.22
N ALA A 85 -21.16 -13.19 -11.48
CA ALA A 85 -22.08 -13.23 -10.34
C ALA A 85 -22.98 -11.99 -10.24
N PRO A 86 -23.92 -11.78 -11.17
CA PRO A 86 -24.69 -10.53 -11.28
C PRO A 86 -25.53 -10.22 -10.04
N GLY A 87 -26.15 -11.22 -9.43
CA GLY A 87 -26.94 -11.03 -8.21
C GLY A 87 -26.08 -10.64 -7.00
N PHE A 88 -24.88 -11.21 -6.88
CA PHE A 88 -23.92 -10.81 -5.85
C PHE A 88 -23.41 -9.39 -6.11
N ALA A 89 -23.06 -9.10 -7.37
CA ALA A 89 -22.55 -7.81 -7.79
C ALA A 89 -23.50 -6.65 -7.54
N GLU A 90 -24.80 -6.85 -7.75
CA GLU A 90 -25.83 -5.85 -7.44
C GLU A 90 -25.86 -5.47 -5.94
N ARG A 91 -25.58 -6.43 -5.05
CA ARG A 91 -25.65 -6.22 -3.59
C ARG A 91 -24.33 -5.77 -2.98
N HIS A 92 -23.21 -6.26 -3.52
CA HIS A 92 -21.93 -6.26 -2.82
C HIS A 92 -20.76 -5.70 -3.63
N MET A 93 -20.97 -5.21 -4.85
CA MET A 93 -19.89 -4.61 -5.66
C MET A 93 -20.27 -3.20 -6.08
N VAL A 94 -19.30 -2.28 -6.08
CA VAL A 94 -19.49 -1.00 -6.75
C VAL A 94 -19.74 -1.23 -8.24
N GLU A 95 -20.52 -0.35 -8.87
CA GLU A 95 -20.62 -0.35 -10.33
C GLU A 95 -19.46 0.46 -10.90
N GLN A 96 -18.79 -0.11 -11.90
CA GLN A 96 -17.80 0.63 -12.66
C GLN A 96 -18.50 1.21 -13.89
N HIS A 97 -18.57 2.53 -13.92
CA HIS A 97 -19.17 3.27 -15.01
C HIS A 97 -18.10 3.59 -16.04
N HIS A 98 -18.43 3.45 -17.31
CA HIS A 98 -17.56 3.80 -18.43
C HIS A 98 -16.28 2.94 -18.49
N GLY A 99 -15.73 2.81 -19.70
CA GLY A 99 -14.42 2.18 -19.88
C GLY A 99 -13.31 3.03 -19.25
N SER A 100 -12.09 2.48 -19.20
CA SER A 100 -10.89 3.27 -18.89
C SER A 100 -10.74 4.42 -19.89
N TYR A 101 -10.41 5.61 -19.40
CA TYR A 101 -10.15 6.78 -20.24
C TYR A 101 -8.66 7.17 -20.20
N PRO A 102 -7.98 7.29 -21.35
CA PRO A 102 -6.54 7.56 -21.37
C PRO A 102 -6.22 8.99 -20.93
N VAL A 103 -5.08 9.13 -20.26
CA VAL A 103 -4.41 10.40 -19.99
C VAL A 103 -3.20 10.50 -20.92
N ALA A 104 -2.82 11.71 -21.34
CA ALA A 104 -1.81 11.93 -22.38
C ALA A 104 -0.40 11.38 -22.03
N ASP A 105 -0.10 11.19 -20.75
CA ASP A 105 1.17 10.66 -20.24
C ASP A 105 1.14 9.14 -19.99
N GLY A 106 0.12 8.44 -20.50
CA GLY A 106 -0.01 6.99 -20.39
C GLY A 106 -0.68 6.50 -19.12
N ARG A 107 -1.06 7.40 -18.20
CA ARG A 107 -2.02 7.11 -17.11
C ARG A 107 -3.42 6.88 -17.66
N HIS A 108 -4.33 6.40 -16.81
CA HIS A 108 -5.73 6.19 -17.18
C HIS A 108 -6.68 6.57 -16.04
N LEU A 109 -7.89 6.99 -16.39
CA LEU A 109 -8.99 7.21 -15.46
C LEU A 109 -9.93 6.01 -15.48
N SER A 110 -10.35 5.53 -14.32
CA SER A 110 -11.56 4.70 -14.19
C SER A 110 -12.59 5.43 -13.33
N PHE A 111 -13.87 5.17 -13.61
CA PHE A 111 -14.98 5.81 -12.92
C PHE A 111 -15.83 4.74 -12.24
N GLN A 112 -16.05 4.88 -10.94
CA GLN A 112 -16.82 3.93 -10.15
C GLN A 112 -17.90 4.68 -9.37
N ASP A 113 -18.97 3.99 -9.01
CA ASP A 113 -19.90 4.52 -8.04
C ASP A 113 -19.20 4.76 -6.70
N VAL A 114 -19.57 5.84 -6.03
CA VAL A 114 -19.17 6.02 -4.64
C VAL A 114 -19.91 4.97 -3.81
N ALA A 115 -19.15 4.16 -3.06
CA ALA A 115 -19.70 3.11 -2.22
C ALA A 115 -20.85 3.63 -1.34
N ASN A 116 -21.89 2.81 -1.18
CA ASN A 116 -23.10 3.16 -0.43
C ASN A 116 -23.76 4.49 -0.87
N GLY A 117 -23.66 4.86 -2.15
CA GLY A 117 -24.26 6.10 -2.69
C GLY A 117 -23.62 7.39 -2.15
N GLY A 118 -22.45 7.29 -1.51
CA GLY A 118 -21.78 8.40 -0.84
C GLY A 118 -22.24 8.66 0.59
N ASP A 119 -23.09 7.79 1.16
CA ASP A 119 -23.32 7.76 2.60
C ASP A 119 -22.06 7.26 3.33
N PRO A 120 -21.90 7.58 4.63
CA PRO A 120 -20.73 7.18 5.39
C PRO A 120 -20.52 5.66 5.39
N VAL A 121 -19.26 5.27 5.16
CA VAL A 121 -18.80 3.89 5.24
C VAL A 121 -17.58 3.80 6.16
N ARG A 122 -17.30 2.60 6.65
CA ARG A 122 -16.02 2.24 7.29
C ARG A 122 -15.46 1.00 6.62
N THR A 123 -14.17 1.00 6.35
CA THR A 123 -13.45 -0.23 5.97
C THR A 123 -13.51 -1.23 7.13
N LEU A 124 -13.40 -2.53 6.86
CA LEU A 124 -13.24 -3.53 7.92
C LEU A 124 -11.99 -3.24 8.78
N ASP A 125 -10.99 -2.58 8.19
CA ASP A 125 -9.79 -2.09 8.88
C ASP A 125 -10.05 -0.94 9.87
N GLU A 126 -11.23 -0.33 9.88
CA GLU A 126 -11.59 0.77 10.79
C GLU A 126 -12.61 0.36 11.86
N ILE A 127 -13.00 -0.92 11.89
CA ILE A 127 -14.01 -1.43 12.81
C ILE A 127 -13.37 -1.95 14.09
N ASP A 128 -13.93 -1.54 15.22
CA ASP A 128 -13.53 -1.96 16.57
C ASP A 128 -13.95 -3.40 16.89
N ASP A 129 -13.31 -4.03 17.88
CA ASP A 129 -13.40 -5.47 18.15
C ASP A 129 -14.83 -6.00 18.39
N ASP A 130 -15.71 -5.20 18.99
CA ASP A 130 -17.09 -5.58 19.32
C ASP A 130 -17.97 -5.75 18.06
N GLN A 131 -17.72 -4.92 17.06
CA GLN A 131 -18.41 -4.95 15.77
C GLN A 131 -17.66 -5.79 14.72
N LEU A 132 -16.33 -5.86 14.83
CA LEU A 132 -15.43 -6.53 13.87
C LEU A 132 -15.82 -7.99 13.67
N VAL A 133 -16.05 -8.74 14.75
CA VAL A 133 -16.39 -10.17 14.67
C VAL A 133 -17.71 -10.40 13.90
N LYS A 134 -18.68 -9.48 14.05
CA LYS A 134 -19.98 -9.58 13.34
C LYS A 134 -19.84 -9.21 11.87
N ALA A 135 -19.12 -8.13 11.58
CA ALA A 135 -18.81 -7.67 10.23
C ALA A 135 -18.03 -8.73 9.45
N PHE A 136 -16.93 -9.22 10.03
CA PHE A 136 -16.07 -10.25 9.45
C PHE A 136 -16.82 -11.56 9.18
N ARG A 137 -17.62 -12.04 10.15
CA ARG A 137 -18.47 -13.23 9.96
C ARG A 137 -19.33 -13.09 8.71
N LYS A 138 -20.01 -11.95 8.56
CA LYS A 138 -20.94 -11.74 7.47
C LYS A 138 -20.24 -11.76 6.11
N VAL A 139 -19.04 -11.21 6.01
CA VAL A 139 -18.23 -11.25 4.79
C VAL A 139 -17.85 -12.69 4.46
N VAL A 140 -17.25 -13.43 5.40
CA VAL A 140 -16.85 -14.82 5.19
C VAL A 140 -18.03 -15.71 4.75
N GLU A 141 -19.19 -15.57 5.39
CA GLU A 141 -20.40 -16.30 5.01
C GLU A 141 -20.86 -15.94 3.60
N VAL A 142 -20.86 -14.66 3.24
CA VAL A 142 -21.31 -14.19 1.92
C VAL A 142 -20.34 -14.59 0.80
N LEU A 143 -19.02 -14.54 1.02
CA LEU A 143 -18.02 -14.98 0.04
C LEU A 143 -18.16 -16.48 -0.31
N LEU A 144 -18.50 -17.32 0.67
CA LEU A 144 -18.66 -18.76 0.45
C LEU A 144 -20.07 -19.16 0.00
N ASP A 145 -21.09 -18.72 0.72
CA ASP A 145 -22.45 -19.23 0.56
C ASP A 145 -23.26 -18.45 -0.49
N ASP A 146 -22.95 -17.18 -0.74
CA ASP A 146 -23.64 -16.36 -1.74
C ASP A 146 -22.82 -16.29 -3.04
N TRP A 147 -21.58 -15.81 -2.96
CA TRP A 147 -20.73 -15.65 -4.15
C TRP A 147 -20.41 -17.00 -4.81
N ASN A 148 -20.10 -18.02 -4.01
CA ASN A 148 -19.67 -19.34 -4.45
C ASN A 148 -20.69 -20.47 -4.17
N GLY A 149 -21.91 -20.14 -3.71
CA GLY A 149 -22.90 -21.12 -3.24
C GLY A 149 -24.13 -21.30 -4.14
N GLY A 150 -24.09 -20.83 -5.39
CA GLY A 150 -25.20 -20.95 -6.35
C GLY A 150 -25.81 -22.35 -6.42
N THR A 151 -27.15 -22.42 -6.35
CA THR A 151 -27.98 -23.59 -6.00
C THR A 151 -27.86 -24.83 -6.89
N GLU A 152 -27.14 -24.77 -8.00
CA GLU A 152 -27.01 -25.89 -8.96
C GLU A 152 -25.56 -26.12 -9.44
N SER A 153 -24.59 -25.37 -8.93
CA SER A 153 -23.20 -25.50 -9.38
C SER A 153 -22.53 -26.71 -8.72
N VAL A 154 -22.19 -27.71 -9.53
CA VAL A 154 -21.23 -28.74 -9.14
C VAL A 154 -19.96 -28.03 -8.70
N ARG A 155 -19.47 -28.34 -7.50
CA ARG A 155 -18.24 -27.74 -6.99
C ARG A 155 -17.10 -28.04 -7.94
N SER A 156 -16.46 -26.98 -8.41
CA SER A 156 -15.30 -27.11 -9.28
C SER A 156 -14.08 -27.49 -8.43
N THR A 157 -13.33 -28.45 -8.95
CA THR A 157 -12.03 -28.83 -8.39
C THR A 157 -11.01 -28.87 -9.51
N ALA A 158 -9.76 -28.61 -9.16
CA ALA A 158 -8.65 -28.67 -10.09
C ALA A 158 -7.47 -29.44 -9.47
N PRO A 159 -6.86 -30.37 -10.22
CA PRO A 159 -5.58 -30.94 -9.83
C PRO A 159 -4.47 -29.91 -10.05
N THR A 160 -3.48 -29.88 -9.15
CA THR A 160 -2.26 -29.08 -9.30
C THR A 160 -1.14 -29.68 -8.46
N THR A 161 0.06 -29.12 -8.53
CA THR A 161 1.15 -29.39 -7.58
C THR A 161 1.22 -28.31 -6.50
N VAL A 162 1.84 -28.62 -5.37
CA VAL A 162 2.12 -27.62 -4.33
C VAL A 162 2.91 -26.43 -4.90
N ARG A 163 3.87 -26.68 -5.79
CA ARG A 163 4.68 -25.65 -6.43
C ARG A 163 3.86 -24.74 -7.32
N GLU A 164 3.10 -25.30 -8.24
CA GLU A 164 2.23 -24.52 -9.13
C GLU A 164 1.25 -23.68 -8.32
N TYR A 165 0.68 -24.25 -7.25
CA TYR A 165 -0.22 -23.52 -6.36
C TYR A 165 0.45 -22.30 -5.72
N VAL A 166 1.55 -22.49 -4.99
CA VAL A 166 2.22 -21.39 -4.26
C VAL A 166 2.79 -20.36 -5.24
N THR A 167 3.38 -20.82 -6.36
CA THR A 167 3.91 -19.94 -7.41
C THR A 167 2.81 -19.09 -8.03
N ARG A 168 1.63 -19.68 -8.32
CA ARG A 168 0.47 -18.94 -8.84
C ARG A 168 0.04 -17.85 -7.86
N GLU A 169 -0.16 -18.18 -6.58
CA GLU A 169 -0.63 -17.22 -5.58
C GLU A 169 0.35 -16.05 -5.38
N LEU A 170 1.65 -16.33 -5.35
CA LEU A 170 2.68 -15.29 -5.26
C LEU A 170 2.80 -14.45 -6.54
N THR A 171 2.57 -15.04 -7.71
CA THR A 171 2.56 -14.30 -8.99
C THR A 171 1.39 -13.33 -9.04
N VAL A 172 0.19 -13.79 -8.66
CA VAL A 172 -1.03 -12.95 -8.66
C VAL A 172 -0.88 -11.74 -7.75
N THR A 173 -0.16 -11.89 -6.64
CA THR A 173 0.08 -10.81 -5.68
C THR A 173 1.31 -9.94 -6.02
N GLY A 174 2.09 -10.31 -7.03
CA GLY A 174 3.37 -9.65 -7.37
C GLY A 174 4.54 -10.02 -6.44
N ALA A 175 4.30 -10.82 -5.40
CA ALA A 175 5.29 -11.14 -4.39
C ALA A 175 6.38 -12.13 -4.86
N LEU A 176 6.16 -12.88 -5.94
CA LEU A 176 7.09 -13.95 -6.36
C LEU A 176 8.51 -13.45 -6.61
N SER A 177 8.68 -12.29 -7.24
CA SER A 177 10.00 -11.70 -7.51
C SER A 177 10.67 -11.07 -6.30
N GLU A 178 9.89 -10.75 -5.25
CA GLU A 178 10.36 -9.94 -4.11
C GLU A 178 10.55 -10.77 -2.84
N VAL A 179 9.88 -11.92 -2.72
CA VAL A 179 9.81 -12.70 -1.49
C VAL A 179 11.17 -13.21 -1.02
N THR A 180 12.04 -13.61 -1.95
CA THR A 180 13.40 -14.08 -1.62
C THR A 180 14.24 -12.95 -1.04
N ASP A 181 14.24 -11.79 -1.69
CA ASP A 181 14.97 -10.61 -1.21
C ASP A 181 14.42 -10.12 0.13
N ALA A 182 13.10 -10.17 0.30
CA ALA A 182 12.45 -9.81 1.56
C ALA A 182 12.79 -10.78 2.69
N ALA A 183 12.87 -12.08 2.41
CA ALA A 183 13.32 -13.09 3.37
C ALA A 183 14.81 -12.97 3.71
N ASP A 184 15.66 -12.60 2.74
CA ASP A 184 17.11 -12.42 2.95
C ASP A 184 17.39 -11.31 3.95
N ARG A 185 16.63 -10.19 3.86
CA ARG A 185 16.68 -9.08 4.82
C ARG A 185 16.36 -9.47 6.27
N LEU A 186 15.75 -10.64 6.50
CA LEU A 186 15.47 -11.15 7.85
C LEU A 186 16.67 -11.85 8.48
N GLY A 187 17.76 -12.10 7.74
CA GLY A 187 18.97 -12.72 8.26
C GLY A 187 18.80 -14.20 8.64
N LEU A 188 17.94 -14.93 7.92
CA LEU A 188 17.56 -16.31 8.23
C LEU A 188 18.59 -17.38 7.79
N GLY A 189 19.76 -16.96 7.30
CA GLY A 189 20.83 -17.85 6.85
C GLY A 189 20.63 -18.37 5.43
N ASP A 190 20.89 -19.66 5.20
CA ASP A 190 20.79 -20.29 3.88
C ASP A 190 19.33 -20.47 3.43
N LEU A 191 18.84 -19.52 2.63
CA LEU A 191 17.51 -19.60 2.01
C LEU A 191 17.43 -20.62 0.88
N GLY A 192 18.55 -21.18 0.41
CA GLY A 192 18.59 -22.23 -0.60
C GLY A 192 18.31 -23.63 -0.05
N GLY A 193 18.43 -23.83 1.27
CA GLY A 193 18.26 -25.11 1.95
C GLY A 193 16.80 -25.56 2.08
N GLU A 194 16.58 -26.87 2.20
CA GLU A 194 15.24 -27.47 2.44
C GLU A 194 14.64 -27.09 3.80
N HIS A 195 15.49 -26.65 4.73
CA HIS A 195 15.10 -26.18 6.05
C HIS A 195 15.72 -24.81 6.34
N VAL A 196 15.05 -24.06 7.20
CA VAL A 196 15.48 -22.76 7.72
C VAL A 196 15.42 -22.80 9.24
N VAL A 197 16.34 -22.10 9.90
CA VAL A 197 16.35 -21.96 11.36
C VAL A 197 15.66 -20.65 11.72
N VAL A 198 14.48 -20.75 12.35
CA VAL A 198 13.71 -19.58 12.78
C VAL A 198 13.48 -19.69 14.29
N ASP A 199 13.92 -18.68 15.04
CA ASP A 199 13.97 -18.70 16.52
C ASP A 199 14.62 -19.95 17.12
N GLY A 200 15.73 -20.40 16.52
CA GLY A 200 16.45 -21.60 16.95
C GLY A 200 15.73 -22.92 16.67
N ARG A 201 14.63 -22.90 15.89
CA ARG A 201 13.91 -24.10 15.45
C ARG A 201 14.16 -24.34 13.97
N GLU A 202 14.56 -25.56 13.64
CA GLU A 202 14.64 -26.01 12.25
C GLU A 202 13.23 -26.33 11.73
N LEU A 203 12.81 -25.62 10.68
CA LEU A 203 11.51 -25.75 10.04
C LEU A 203 11.68 -25.93 8.54
N PRO A 204 10.75 -26.59 7.82
CA PRO A 204 10.76 -26.62 6.37
C PRO A 204 10.77 -25.21 5.80
N ASN A 205 11.65 -24.97 4.84
CA ASN A 205 11.78 -23.67 4.22
C ASN A 205 10.59 -23.41 3.27
N PRO A 206 9.72 -22.43 3.57
CA PRO A 206 8.53 -22.19 2.75
C PRO A 206 8.86 -21.70 1.33
N LEU A 207 10.03 -21.10 1.10
CA LEU A 207 10.45 -20.65 -0.23
C LEU A 207 10.71 -21.82 -1.19
N ARG A 208 11.17 -22.95 -0.65
CA ARG A 208 11.45 -24.18 -1.42
C ARG A 208 10.20 -24.79 -2.05
N LEU A 209 9.01 -24.38 -1.60
CA LEU A 209 7.77 -24.80 -2.23
C LEU A 209 7.61 -24.20 -3.63
N THR A 210 8.29 -23.11 -3.96
CA THR A 210 8.26 -22.49 -5.30
C THR A 210 9.36 -23.02 -6.23
N ASP A 211 10.40 -23.63 -5.68
CA ASP A 211 11.57 -24.07 -6.45
C ASP A 211 11.35 -25.40 -7.17
N SER A 212 11.88 -25.51 -8.40
CA SER A 212 11.86 -26.74 -9.21
C SER A 212 12.60 -27.91 -8.56
N GLY A 213 13.49 -27.65 -7.59
CA GLY A 213 14.25 -28.67 -6.86
C GLY A 213 13.74 -28.95 -5.44
N GLY A 214 12.69 -28.27 -4.97
CA GLY A 214 12.18 -28.44 -3.62
C GLY A 214 11.49 -29.80 -3.43
N ARG A 215 11.80 -30.50 -2.32
CA ARG A 215 11.35 -31.88 -2.07
C ARG A 215 9.83 -32.04 -2.06
N HIS A 216 9.10 -30.98 -1.70
CA HIS A 216 7.65 -31.01 -1.53
C HIS A 216 6.88 -30.27 -2.63
N GLY A 217 7.57 -29.59 -3.55
CA GLY A 217 6.94 -28.81 -4.61
C GLY A 217 6.12 -29.67 -5.59
N ASP A 218 6.59 -30.86 -5.93
CA ASP A 218 5.94 -31.75 -6.93
C ASP A 218 4.78 -32.59 -6.39
N LEU A 219 4.44 -32.45 -5.10
CA LEU A 219 3.35 -33.22 -4.52
C LEU A 219 2.01 -32.76 -5.12
N ARG A 220 1.28 -33.72 -5.69
CA ARG A 220 -0.03 -33.45 -6.30
C ARG A 220 -1.10 -33.26 -5.23
N ILE A 221 -1.94 -32.27 -5.47
CA ILE A 221 -3.11 -31.96 -4.65
C ILE A 221 -4.33 -31.74 -5.55
N GLU A 222 -5.50 -32.03 -4.99
CA GLU A 222 -6.77 -31.53 -5.50
C GLU A 222 -7.22 -30.38 -4.61
N HIS A 223 -7.78 -29.34 -5.21
CA HIS A 223 -8.28 -28.19 -4.48
C HIS A 223 -9.59 -27.68 -5.08
N LEU A 224 -10.38 -27.00 -4.25
CA LEU A 224 -11.64 -26.39 -4.66
C LEU A 224 -11.38 -25.02 -5.27
N THR A 225 -11.96 -24.80 -6.44
CA THR A 225 -11.84 -23.55 -7.20
C THR A 225 -13.19 -22.82 -7.29
N GLY A 226 -13.13 -21.51 -7.47
CA GLY A 226 -14.30 -20.68 -7.70
C GLY A 226 -13.94 -19.21 -7.85
N LEU A 227 -14.90 -18.35 -7.57
CA LEU A 227 -14.77 -16.91 -7.69
C LEU A 227 -13.96 -16.35 -6.51
N ALA A 228 -12.92 -15.58 -6.81
CA ALA A 228 -12.15 -14.86 -5.81
C ALA A 228 -11.88 -13.41 -6.25
N HIS A 229 -11.95 -12.50 -5.30
CA HIS A 229 -11.53 -11.12 -5.39
C HIS A 229 -10.04 -11.00 -5.73
N GLY A 230 -9.22 -11.88 -5.16
CA GLY A 230 -7.76 -11.91 -5.37
C GLY A 230 -6.98 -10.95 -4.47
N ASP A 231 -7.63 -9.88 -3.99
CA ASP A 231 -7.08 -8.90 -3.03
C ASP A 231 -8.03 -8.62 -1.86
N ALA A 232 -8.69 -9.64 -1.33
CA ALA A 232 -9.67 -9.47 -0.26
C ALA A 232 -9.00 -9.17 1.09
N HIS A 233 -8.65 -7.90 1.34
CA HIS A 233 -8.17 -7.43 2.64
C HIS A 233 -9.16 -6.45 3.30
N GLY A 234 -8.98 -6.13 4.58
CA GLY A 234 -9.96 -5.33 5.33
C GLY A 234 -10.22 -3.93 4.75
N GLY A 235 -9.21 -3.28 4.18
CA GLY A 235 -9.36 -2.05 3.39
C GLY A 235 -10.28 -2.12 2.16
N ASN A 236 -10.46 -3.30 1.55
CA ASN A 236 -11.30 -3.49 0.36
C ASN A 236 -12.73 -3.92 0.68
N VAL A 237 -13.10 -3.94 1.96
CA VAL A 237 -14.45 -4.28 2.43
C VAL A 237 -15.05 -3.09 3.18
N LEU A 238 -15.98 -2.39 2.52
CA LEU A 238 -16.62 -1.18 3.03
C LEU A 238 -18.00 -1.48 3.61
N PHE A 239 -18.24 -1.19 4.88
CA PHE A 239 -19.55 -1.32 5.51
C PHE A 239 -20.27 0.00 5.60
N ALA A 240 -21.58 -0.01 5.35
CA ALA A 240 -22.45 1.13 5.66
C ALA A 240 -22.46 1.41 7.17
N VAL A 241 -22.47 2.68 7.52
CA VAL A 241 -22.47 3.14 8.92
C VAL A 241 -23.73 3.96 9.19
N ARG A 242 -24.41 3.66 10.30
CA ARG A 242 -25.55 4.43 10.77
C ARG A 242 -25.11 5.80 11.33
N PRO A 243 -26.02 6.78 11.47
CA PRO A 243 -25.69 8.07 12.06
C PRO A 243 -25.09 8.02 13.48
N ASP A 244 -25.33 6.94 14.23
CA ASP A 244 -24.76 6.69 15.57
C ASP A 244 -23.35 6.06 15.53
N GLY A 245 -22.77 5.86 14.35
CA GLY A 245 -21.47 5.22 14.17
C GLY A 245 -21.51 3.68 14.13
N THR A 246 -22.68 3.07 14.32
CA THR A 246 -22.82 1.61 14.30
C THR A 246 -22.70 1.06 12.88
N VAL A 247 -21.79 0.11 12.68
CA VAL A 247 -21.67 -0.64 11.43
C VAL A 247 -22.94 -1.45 11.15
N CYS A 248 -23.37 -1.52 9.89
CA CYS A 248 -24.42 -2.40 9.39
C CYS A 248 -23.79 -3.66 8.76
N PRO A 249 -23.60 -4.78 9.48
CA PRO A 249 -22.83 -5.92 8.97
C PRO A 249 -23.41 -6.53 7.68
N ASN A 250 -24.74 -6.43 7.49
CA ASN A 250 -25.43 -6.98 6.33
C ASN A 250 -25.36 -6.08 5.08
N THR A 251 -24.75 -4.91 5.18
CA THR A 251 -24.67 -3.94 4.10
C THR A 251 -23.21 -3.54 3.92
N PHE A 252 -22.52 -4.29 3.07
CA PHE A 252 -21.13 -4.04 2.72
C PHE A 252 -20.93 -4.10 1.21
N THR A 253 -19.87 -3.44 0.76
CA THR A 253 -19.45 -3.34 -0.64
C THR A 253 -17.97 -3.68 -0.73
N LEU A 254 -17.63 -4.54 -1.69
CA LEU A 254 -16.28 -4.87 -2.11
C LEU A 254 -15.83 -3.89 -3.19
N ILE A 255 -14.55 -3.53 -3.15
CA ILE A 255 -13.90 -2.62 -4.08
C ILE A 255 -12.54 -3.18 -4.51
N ASP A 256 -12.01 -2.67 -5.62
CA ASP A 256 -10.68 -3.03 -6.15
C ASP A 256 -10.55 -4.49 -6.62
N PHE A 257 -11.20 -4.81 -7.75
CA PHE A 257 -11.19 -6.14 -8.35
C PHE A 257 -10.02 -6.36 -9.31
N ASP A 258 -8.89 -5.69 -9.06
CA ASP A 258 -7.73 -5.72 -9.93
C ASP A 258 -7.13 -7.11 -10.08
N ARG A 259 -7.32 -8.02 -9.09
CA ARG A 259 -6.81 -9.40 -9.05
C ARG A 259 -7.90 -10.48 -9.15
N TYR A 260 -9.11 -10.11 -9.57
CA TYR A 260 -10.20 -11.07 -9.68
C TYR A 260 -9.89 -12.24 -10.63
N GLU A 261 -10.25 -13.44 -10.19
CA GLU A 261 -10.18 -14.70 -10.93
C GLU A 261 -11.43 -15.55 -10.65
N ASN A 262 -11.95 -16.24 -11.67
CA ASN A 262 -13.15 -17.07 -11.56
C ASN A 262 -12.88 -18.57 -11.34
N ASP A 263 -11.61 -18.95 -11.26
CA ASP A 263 -11.12 -20.31 -11.01
C ASP A 263 -10.01 -20.34 -9.95
N ALA A 264 -10.02 -19.36 -9.05
CA ALA A 264 -9.04 -19.24 -7.97
C ALA A 264 -9.33 -20.24 -6.83
N PRO A 265 -8.31 -20.58 -6.01
CA PRO A 265 -8.54 -21.36 -4.81
C PRO A 265 -9.53 -20.66 -3.86
N LEU A 266 -10.64 -21.31 -3.49
CA LEU A 266 -11.68 -20.74 -2.62
C LEU A 266 -11.19 -20.24 -1.24
N THR A 267 -10.05 -20.73 -0.77
CA THR A 267 -9.43 -20.31 0.49
C THR A 267 -8.63 -19.01 0.38
N ARG A 268 -8.31 -18.54 -0.84
CA ARG A 268 -7.45 -17.36 -1.06
C ARG A 268 -7.97 -16.14 -0.32
N ASP A 269 -9.17 -15.69 -0.66
CA ASP A 269 -9.75 -14.47 -0.09
C ASP A 269 -10.01 -14.60 1.42
N LEU A 270 -10.41 -15.79 1.87
CA LEU A 270 -10.68 -16.04 3.29
C LEU A 270 -9.41 -15.89 4.13
N VAL A 271 -8.29 -16.40 3.63
CA VAL A 271 -7.00 -16.31 4.30
C VAL A 271 -6.42 -14.91 4.16
N ALA A 272 -6.50 -14.27 3.00
CA ALA A 272 -6.07 -12.89 2.80
C ALA A 272 -6.80 -11.94 3.76
N LEU A 273 -8.12 -12.09 3.89
CA LEU A 273 -8.96 -11.27 4.77
C LEU A 273 -8.64 -11.53 6.24
N LEU A 274 -8.52 -12.81 6.63
CA LEU A 274 -8.15 -13.18 8.00
C LEU A 274 -6.76 -12.63 8.36
N LEU A 275 -5.76 -12.88 7.52
CA LEU A 275 -4.38 -12.51 7.78
C LEU A 275 -4.21 -11.00 7.85
N SER A 276 -4.73 -10.25 6.88
CA SER A 276 -4.70 -8.78 6.91
C SER A 276 -5.37 -8.20 8.15
N THR A 277 -6.49 -8.79 8.59
CA THR A 277 -7.20 -8.35 9.80
C THR A 277 -6.38 -8.60 11.06
N VAL A 278 -5.78 -9.79 11.24
CA VAL A 278 -5.02 -10.11 12.45
C VAL A 278 -3.65 -9.43 12.49
N LEU A 279 -3.03 -9.18 11.33
CA LEU A 279 -1.75 -8.49 11.24
C LEU A 279 -1.80 -7.08 11.81
N ARG A 280 -2.96 -6.41 11.77
CA ARG A 280 -3.16 -5.12 12.44
C ARG A 280 -2.92 -5.15 13.95
N ARG A 281 -3.00 -6.33 14.57
CA ARG A 281 -2.71 -6.50 16.01
C ARG A 281 -1.30 -7.01 16.24
N VAL A 282 -0.79 -7.88 15.36
CA VAL A 282 0.58 -8.40 15.47
C VAL A 282 1.61 -7.30 15.18
N ALA A 283 1.44 -6.60 14.06
CA ALA A 283 2.33 -5.57 13.54
C ALA A 283 1.49 -4.36 13.11
N PRO A 284 0.95 -3.58 14.08
CA PRO A 284 0.13 -2.43 13.77
C PRO A 284 0.89 -1.43 12.89
N ARG A 285 0.14 -0.80 11.99
CA ARG A 285 0.67 0.25 11.12
C ARG A 285 1.09 1.46 11.96
N PRO A 286 2.10 2.23 11.54
CA PRO A 286 2.39 3.53 12.11
C PRO A 286 1.12 4.40 12.13
N GLY A 287 0.87 5.07 13.24
CA GLY A 287 -0.16 6.10 13.34
C GLY A 287 0.20 7.33 12.49
N PRO A 288 -0.70 8.33 12.43
CA PRO A 288 -0.45 9.60 11.75
C PRO A 288 0.76 10.39 12.31
N ASP A 289 1.24 10.02 13.49
CA ASP A 289 2.43 10.55 14.15
C ASP A 289 3.71 9.78 13.80
N GLY A 290 3.62 8.77 12.92
CA GLY A 290 4.71 7.86 12.57
C GLY A 290 5.04 6.81 13.65
N GLN A 291 4.40 6.88 14.81
CA GLN A 291 4.63 5.93 15.90
C GLN A 291 3.85 4.65 15.64
N ARG A 292 4.52 3.50 15.80
CA ARG A 292 3.83 2.21 15.75
C ARG A 292 3.20 1.94 17.11
N PRO A 293 1.87 1.71 17.19
CA PRO A 293 1.28 1.18 18.39
C PRO A 293 1.99 -0.11 18.82
N GLN A 294 1.94 -0.44 20.10
CA GLN A 294 2.47 -1.72 20.55
C GLN A 294 1.66 -2.87 19.91
N GLY A 295 2.36 -3.79 19.26
CA GLY A 295 1.76 -5.03 18.76
C GLY A 295 1.39 -6.00 19.88
N LEU A 296 0.89 -7.18 19.51
CA LEU A 296 0.63 -8.25 20.49
C LEU A 296 1.90 -8.62 21.27
N PRO A 297 1.78 -8.93 22.57
CA PRO A 297 2.86 -9.57 23.31
C PRO A 297 3.36 -10.83 22.58
N PRO A 298 4.67 -11.14 22.61
CA PRO A 298 5.23 -12.28 21.87
C PRO A 298 4.52 -13.61 22.12
N GLU A 299 4.14 -13.90 23.37
CA GLU A 299 3.39 -15.12 23.72
C GLU A 299 2.01 -15.19 23.05
N GLN A 300 1.32 -14.05 22.91
CA GLN A 300 0.04 -13.98 22.22
C GLN A 300 0.22 -14.07 20.71
N ALA A 301 1.26 -13.43 20.16
CA ALA A 301 1.59 -13.53 18.74
C ALA A 301 1.94 -14.98 18.34
N ASP A 302 2.64 -15.73 19.19
CA ASP A 302 2.99 -17.14 19.00
C ASP A 302 1.78 -18.07 19.15
N ALA A 303 0.91 -17.80 20.14
CA ALA A 303 -0.35 -18.51 20.29
C ALA A 303 -1.26 -18.32 19.06
N LEU A 304 -1.31 -17.10 18.52
CA LEU A 304 -2.10 -16.77 17.32
C LEU A 304 -1.55 -17.48 16.10
N LEU A 305 -0.23 -17.44 15.89
CA LEU A 305 0.45 -18.15 14.81
C LEU A 305 0.12 -19.64 14.85
N THR A 306 0.25 -20.27 16.02
CA THR A 306 -0.05 -21.69 16.19
C THR A 306 -1.53 -22.00 15.91
N TYR A 307 -2.43 -21.11 16.34
CA TYR A 307 -3.86 -21.30 16.16
C TYR A 307 -4.31 -21.11 14.71
N LEU A 308 -3.70 -20.17 13.97
CA LEU A 308 -3.90 -20.02 12.53
C LEU A 308 -3.51 -21.29 11.76
N VAL A 309 -2.41 -21.94 12.15
CA VAL A 309 -1.93 -23.18 11.49
C VAL A 309 -2.79 -24.40 11.85
N HIS A 310 -3.32 -24.45 13.07
CA HIS A 310 -4.11 -25.56 13.59
C HIS A 310 -5.44 -25.10 14.23
N PRO A 311 -6.38 -24.58 13.43
CA PRO A 311 -7.64 -24.01 13.94
C PRO A 311 -8.60 -25.05 14.52
N ASP A 312 -8.35 -26.35 14.30
CA ASP A 312 -9.09 -27.46 14.93
C ASP A 312 -8.71 -27.71 16.40
N ARG A 313 -7.61 -27.13 16.89
CA ARG A 313 -7.22 -27.25 18.30
C ARG A 313 -8.13 -26.37 19.18
N PRO A 314 -8.21 -26.65 20.49
CA PRO A 314 -8.92 -25.78 21.43
C PRO A 314 -8.41 -24.34 21.36
N GLU A 315 -9.32 -23.38 21.51
CA GLU A 315 -9.02 -21.94 21.55
C GLU A 315 -7.99 -21.63 22.65
N PRO A 316 -6.85 -21.01 22.33
CA PRO A 316 -5.86 -20.64 23.34
C PRO A 316 -6.40 -19.57 24.28
N SER A 317 -6.37 -19.82 25.58
CA SER A 317 -6.83 -18.87 26.60
C SER A 317 -5.99 -17.59 26.69
N SER A 318 -4.77 -17.60 26.15
CA SER A 318 -3.89 -16.44 26.09
C SER A 318 -4.28 -15.43 25.01
N LEU A 319 -5.11 -15.82 24.04
CA LEU A 319 -5.48 -14.94 22.94
C LEU A 319 -6.61 -13.97 23.31
N PRO A 320 -6.57 -12.74 22.80
CA PRO A 320 -7.73 -11.86 22.81
C PRO A 320 -8.94 -12.57 22.18
N PRO A 321 -10.10 -12.62 22.87
CA PRO A 321 -11.28 -13.38 22.39
C PRO A 321 -11.78 -12.96 21.01
N ALA A 322 -11.57 -11.71 20.60
CA ALA A 322 -11.90 -11.26 19.25
C ALA A 322 -11.08 -12.01 18.19
N LEU A 323 -9.75 -12.08 18.36
CA LEU A 323 -8.83 -12.73 17.41
C LEU A 323 -9.10 -14.23 17.28
N ALA A 324 -9.25 -14.92 18.40
CA ALA A 324 -9.57 -16.34 18.38
C ALA A 324 -10.92 -16.61 17.69
N ARG A 325 -11.92 -15.75 17.89
CA ARG A 325 -13.20 -15.84 17.18
C ARG A 325 -13.05 -15.64 15.67
N LEU A 326 -12.21 -14.72 15.20
CA LEU A 326 -11.97 -14.53 13.76
C LEU A 326 -11.41 -15.80 13.11
N VAL A 327 -10.37 -16.39 13.70
CA VAL A 327 -9.75 -17.63 13.20
C VAL A 327 -10.78 -18.77 13.14
N ARG A 328 -11.51 -18.98 14.24
CA ARG A 328 -12.54 -20.01 14.32
C ARG A 328 -13.64 -19.81 13.27
N LEU A 329 -14.11 -18.58 13.08
CA LEU A 329 -15.18 -18.29 12.12
C LEU A 329 -14.77 -18.61 10.68
N THR A 330 -13.57 -18.21 10.27
CA THR A 330 -13.02 -18.55 8.95
C THR A 330 -12.95 -20.06 8.76
N HIS A 331 -12.43 -20.77 9.77
CA HIS A 331 -12.28 -22.22 9.72
C HIS A 331 -13.60 -22.96 9.69
N GLU A 332 -14.55 -22.61 10.57
CA GLU A 332 -15.87 -23.25 10.64
C GLU A 332 -16.68 -23.02 9.36
N ALA A 333 -16.65 -21.81 8.80
CA ALA A 333 -17.32 -21.50 7.54
C ALA A 333 -16.76 -22.35 6.40
N GLY A 334 -15.43 -22.40 6.26
CA GLY A 334 -14.75 -23.23 5.27
C GLY A 334 -15.02 -24.73 5.44
N ARG A 335 -14.95 -25.24 6.66
CA ARG A 335 -15.27 -26.65 6.96
C ARG A 335 -16.72 -26.99 6.65
N ARG A 336 -17.66 -26.11 6.99
CA ARG A 336 -19.09 -26.28 6.68
C ARG A 336 -19.29 -26.34 5.17
N TYR A 337 -18.69 -25.41 4.43
CA TYR A 337 -18.69 -25.42 2.97
C TYR A 337 -18.13 -26.75 2.45
N ALA A 338 -16.89 -27.12 2.79
CA ALA A 338 -16.26 -28.33 2.29
C ALA A 338 -17.01 -29.64 2.65
N THR A 339 -17.62 -29.72 3.84
CA THR A 339 -18.27 -30.96 4.33
C THR A 339 -19.43 -31.40 3.45
N SER A 340 -20.25 -30.50 2.91
CA SER A 340 -21.41 -30.88 2.10
C SER A 340 -21.06 -31.55 0.75
N GLY A 341 -19.78 -31.58 0.38
CA GLY A 341 -19.29 -32.30 -0.81
C GLY A 341 -18.19 -33.33 -0.51
N GLY A 342 -17.90 -33.63 0.76
CA GLY A 342 -16.87 -34.60 1.13
C GLY A 342 -15.42 -34.08 1.04
N TRP A 343 -15.20 -32.79 0.77
CA TRP A 343 -13.88 -32.19 0.50
C TRP A 343 -13.14 -31.68 1.75
N ARG A 344 -13.46 -32.20 2.93
CA ARG A 344 -12.94 -31.64 4.19
C ARG A 344 -11.42 -31.71 4.28
N ARG A 345 -10.82 -32.79 3.77
CA ARG A 345 -9.37 -33.01 3.83
C ARG A 345 -8.63 -32.10 2.87
N GLU A 346 -9.13 -32.00 1.65
CA GLU A 346 -8.61 -31.17 0.57
C GLU A 346 -8.68 -29.70 0.99
N TRP A 347 -9.80 -29.28 1.60
CA TRP A 347 -9.93 -27.94 2.19
C TRP A 347 -8.85 -27.63 3.23
N GLY A 348 -8.58 -28.56 4.16
CA GLY A 348 -7.54 -28.36 5.18
C GLY A 348 -6.14 -28.22 4.60
N ARG A 349 -5.84 -28.93 3.49
CA ARG A 349 -4.56 -28.79 2.77
C ARG A 349 -4.49 -27.47 2.02
N GLN A 350 -5.56 -27.13 1.30
CA GLN A 350 -5.71 -25.90 0.54
C GLN A 350 -5.60 -24.66 1.43
N TYR A 351 -6.27 -24.65 2.59
CA TYR A 351 -6.20 -23.57 3.57
C TYR A 351 -4.76 -23.27 4.01
N ARG A 352 -3.97 -24.32 4.29
CA ARG A 352 -2.56 -24.13 4.70
C ARG A 352 -1.69 -23.61 3.55
N LEU A 353 -1.94 -24.05 2.31
CA LEU A 353 -1.22 -23.51 1.16
C LEU A 353 -1.56 -22.04 0.90
N SER A 354 -2.82 -21.65 1.04
CA SER A 354 -3.20 -20.23 1.04
C SER A 354 -2.53 -19.48 2.19
N LEU A 355 -2.45 -20.06 3.40
CA LEU A 355 -1.79 -19.43 4.55
C LEU A 355 -0.30 -19.21 4.31
N ILE A 356 0.39 -20.20 3.74
CA ILE A 356 1.80 -20.05 3.32
C ILE A 356 1.93 -18.92 2.30
N SER A 357 1.12 -18.95 1.24
CA SER A 357 1.22 -17.98 0.14
C SER A 357 0.95 -16.55 0.62
N GLN A 358 -0.13 -16.34 1.38
CA GLN A 358 -0.50 -15.02 1.90
C GLN A 358 0.47 -14.52 2.98
N ALA A 359 1.03 -15.42 3.79
CA ALA A 359 2.08 -15.04 4.74
C ALA A 359 3.37 -14.63 4.02
N LEU A 360 3.77 -15.34 2.97
CA LEU A 360 4.91 -14.96 2.12
C LEU A 360 4.67 -13.64 1.38
N THR A 361 3.47 -13.41 0.82
CA THR A 361 3.08 -12.10 0.29
C THR A 361 3.20 -11.01 1.37
N ALA A 362 2.78 -11.29 2.60
CA ALA A 362 2.89 -10.31 3.68
C ALA A 362 4.35 -9.97 4.04
N VAL A 363 5.31 -10.87 3.82
CA VAL A 363 6.76 -10.59 4.02
C VAL A 363 7.24 -9.46 3.09
N THR A 364 6.61 -9.26 1.93
CA THR A 364 7.00 -8.21 0.98
C THR A 364 6.34 -6.84 1.26
N LEU A 365 5.42 -6.75 2.22
CA LEU A 365 4.67 -5.51 2.47
C LEU A 365 5.46 -4.51 3.32
N ASP A 366 5.83 -3.36 2.75
CA ASP A 366 6.67 -2.34 3.41
C ASP A 366 6.10 -1.82 4.74
N ASN A 367 4.78 -1.83 4.90
CA ASN A 367 4.13 -1.25 6.08
C ASN A 367 4.19 -2.13 7.35
N LEU A 368 4.63 -3.38 7.28
CA LEU A 368 4.67 -4.27 8.45
C LEU A 368 5.90 -4.06 9.37
N GLY A 369 6.99 -3.54 8.83
CA GLY A 369 8.26 -3.43 9.53
C GLY A 369 8.90 -4.79 9.90
N PRO A 370 10.13 -4.80 10.43
CA PRO A 370 10.92 -6.03 10.56
C PRO A 370 10.27 -7.13 11.42
N ALA A 371 9.65 -6.75 12.55
CA ALA A 371 8.99 -7.72 13.42
C ALA A 371 7.77 -8.37 12.76
N GLY A 372 7.00 -7.60 11.97
CA GLY A 372 5.87 -8.11 11.21
C GLY A 372 6.32 -9.04 10.08
N HIS A 373 7.34 -8.64 9.31
CA HIS A 373 7.95 -9.49 8.28
C HIS A 373 8.45 -10.82 8.85
N HIS A 374 9.18 -10.76 9.97
CA HIS A 374 9.67 -11.94 10.65
C HIS A 374 8.53 -12.85 11.14
N TRP A 375 7.47 -12.29 11.73
CA TRP A 375 6.31 -13.07 12.16
C TRP A 375 5.58 -13.73 10.98
N CYS A 376 5.43 -13.03 9.84
CA CYS A 376 4.83 -13.59 8.63
C CYS A 376 5.67 -14.75 8.06
N PHE A 377 7.00 -14.61 8.01
CA PHE A 377 7.86 -15.70 7.56
C PHE A 377 7.75 -16.92 8.47
N ARG A 378 7.73 -16.72 9.81
CA ARG A 378 7.48 -17.78 10.78
C ARG A 378 6.16 -18.48 10.48
N LEU A 379 5.08 -17.73 10.30
CA LEU A 379 3.76 -18.29 10.00
C LEU A 379 3.81 -19.19 8.75
N ALA A 380 4.49 -18.75 7.68
CA ALA A 380 4.68 -19.54 6.47
C ALA A 380 5.44 -20.85 6.75
N ALA A 381 6.54 -20.80 7.52
CA ALA A 381 7.34 -21.99 7.85
C ALA A 381 6.56 -23.01 8.72
N TYR A 382 5.79 -22.54 9.72
CA TYR A 382 4.94 -23.42 10.53
C TYR A 382 3.78 -24.02 9.72
N ALA A 383 3.17 -23.23 8.83
CA ALA A 383 2.13 -23.72 7.94
C ALA A 383 2.68 -24.77 6.95
N ALA A 384 3.90 -24.57 6.43
CA ALA A 384 4.60 -25.54 5.59
C ALA A 384 4.88 -26.86 6.33
N LYS A 385 5.34 -26.78 7.59
CA LYS A 385 5.50 -27.96 8.45
C LYS A 385 4.19 -28.73 8.64
N ALA A 386 3.11 -28.05 9.02
CA ALA A 386 1.82 -28.69 9.24
C ALA A 386 1.24 -29.29 7.94
N HIS A 387 1.47 -28.64 6.80
CA HIS A 387 1.10 -29.18 5.50
C HIS A 387 1.88 -30.47 5.18
N HIS A 388 3.18 -30.50 5.44
CA HIS A 388 4.02 -31.68 5.24
C HIS A 388 3.60 -32.86 6.13
N GLU A 389 3.29 -32.60 7.39
CA GLU A 389 2.79 -33.62 8.34
C GLU A 389 1.48 -34.26 7.85
N ASP A 390 0.55 -33.46 7.33
CA ASP A 390 -0.73 -33.93 6.77
C ASP A 390 -0.60 -34.76 5.48
N LEU A 391 0.45 -34.51 4.69
CA LEU A 391 0.79 -35.34 3.53
C LEU A 391 1.42 -36.66 3.97
N SER A 392 2.27 -36.63 4.99
CA SER A 392 2.97 -37.81 5.52
C SER A 392 2.04 -38.74 6.31
N ALA A 393 1.04 -38.19 7.00
CA ALA A 393 0.02 -38.97 7.73
C ALA A 393 -1.02 -39.63 6.81
N ALA A 394 -1.02 -39.29 5.51
CA ALA A 394 -1.88 -39.97 4.54
C ALA A 394 -1.50 -41.45 4.44
N PRO A 395 -2.46 -42.40 4.51
CA PRO A 395 -2.18 -43.76 4.08
C PRO A 395 -1.60 -43.68 2.66
N PRO A 396 -0.52 -44.39 2.35
CA PRO A 396 -0.02 -44.45 0.98
C PRO A 396 -1.20 -44.83 0.08
N LEU A 397 -1.45 -44.04 -0.96
CA LEU A 397 -2.45 -44.41 -1.96
C LEU A 397 -2.15 -45.85 -2.38
N PRO A 398 -3.15 -46.74 -2.45
CA PRO A 398 -2.93 -48.08 -2.95
C PRO A 398 -2.20 -47.95 -4.27
N SER A 399 -1.03 -48.58 -4.38
CA SER A 399 -0.25 -48.55 -5.60
C SER A 399 -1.20 -48.83 -6.76
N PRO A 400 -1.16 -48.03 -7.85
CA PRO A 400 -2.03 -48.31 -8.99
C PRO A 400 -1.87 -49.80 -9.31
N PRO A 401 -2.99 -50.54 -9.51
CA PRO A 401 -2.90 -51.96 -9.78
C PRO A 401 -1.87 -52.13 -10.90
N PRO A 402 -0.93 -53.09 -10.75
CA PRO A 402 0.09 -53.31 -11.76
C PRO A 402 -0.63 -53.33 -13.11
N PRO A 403 -0.10 -52.62 -14.13
CA PRO A 403 -0.75 -52.58 -15.43
C PRO A 403 -1.13 -54.01 -15.80
N PRO A 404 -2.38 -54.25 -16.26
CA PRO A 404 -2.81 -55.60 -16.58
C PRO A 404 -1.73 -56.24 -17.45
N PRO A 405 -1.33 -57.51 -17.16
CA PRO A 405 -0.29 -58.17 -17.93
C PRO A 405 -0.62 -57.97 -19.41
N SER A 406 0.32 -57.38 -20.15
CA SER A 406 0.12 -57.11 -21.57
C SER A 406 -0.44 -58.39 -22.19
N PRO A 407 -1.57 -58.31 -22.93
CA PRO A 407 -2.11 -59.50 -23.56
C PRO A 407 -0.98 -60.18 -24.34
N PRO A 408 -0.84 -61.51 -24.26
CA PRO A 408 0.20 -62.21 -25.00
C PRO A 408 0.12 -61.75 -26.45
N PRO A 409 1.25 -61.42 -27.09
CA PRO A 409 1.24 -60.97 -28.46
C PRO A 409 0.43 -61.97 -29.28
N PRO A 410 -0.50 -61.50 -30.14
CA PRO A 410 -1.27 -62.39 -30.99
C PRO A 410 -0.28 -63.31 -31.72
N PRO A 411 -0.59 -64.62 -31.87
CA PRO A 411 0.29 -65.52 -32.58
C PRO A 411 0.61 -64.88 -33.93
N LEU A 412 1.91 -64.68 -34.19
CA LEU A 412 2.41 -64.18 -35.46
C LEU A 412 1.83 -65.06 -36.56
N ARG A 413 0.77 -64.59 -37.22
CA ARG A 413 0.41 -65.08 -38.54
C ARG A 413 1.53 -64.60 -39.44
N VAL A 414 2.47 -65.51 -39.70
CA VAL A 414 3.41 -65.39 -40.80
C VAL A 414 2.57 -65.36 -42.07
N ASP A 415 2.27 -64.16 -42.55
CA ASP A 415 1.76 -63.97 -43.89
C ASP A 415 2.94 -64.22 -44.84
N GLN A 416 2.94 -65.38 -45.49
CA GLN A 416 4.00 -65.82 -46.42
C GLN A 416 3.98 -65.08 -47.76
N SER A 417 3.30 -63.93 -47.87
CA SER A 417 3.02 -63.29 -49.15
C SER A 417 3.83 -62.02 -49.44
N PHE A 418 4.96 -61.78 -48.76
CA PHE A 418 5.88 -60.70 -49.12
C PHE A 418 7.36 -61.11 -48.98
N LEU A 419 7.82 -61.96 -49.89
CA LEU A 419 9.23 -62.04 -50.29
C LEU A 419 9.35 -61.38 -51.67
N GLY A 420 9.96 -60.20 -51.70
CA GLY A 420 10.23 -59.43 -52.92
C GLY A 420 11.19 -58.28 -52.64
N ASP A 421 12.48 -58.60 -52.69
CA ASP A 421 13.63 -57.79 -53.09
C ASP A 421 13.68 -56.28 -52.77
N ALA A 422 14.55 -55.91 -51.81
CA ALA A 422 15.42 -54.72 -51.94
C ALA A 422 16.63 -54.80 -50.97
N PRO A 423 17.82 -54.30 -51.38
CA PRO A 423 19.10 -54.69 -50.81
C PRO A 423 19.56 -53.90 -49.58
N ILE A 424 20.36 -54.62 -48.78
CA ILE A 424 21.15 -54.22 -47.62
C ILE A 424 22.15 -53.11 -48.00
N VAL A 425 22.19 -52.03 -47.21
CA VAL A 425 23.38 -51.18 -47.11
C VAL A 425 23.76 -51.03 -45.63
N ASP A 426 25.00 -51.40 -45.39
CA ASP A 426 25.74 -51.56 -44.15
C ASP A 426 26.10 -50.19 -43.53
N LEU A 427 25.88 -50.02 -42.22
CA LEU A 427 26.33 -48.84 -41.47
C LEU A 427 27.05 -49.30 -40.18
N ALA A 428 28.38 -49.32 -40.27
CA ALA A 428 29.29 -49.45 -39.15
C ALA A 428 29.43 -48.12 -38.37
N PRO A 429 29.82 -48.17 -37.07
CA PRO A 429 29.79 -47.01 -36.17
C PRO A 429 31.02 -46.10 -36.30
N ARG A 430 30.82 -44.78 -36.18
CA ARG A 430 31.90 -43.79 -36.05
C ARG A 430 31.97 -43.15 -34.66
N PRO A 431 33.15 -42.70 -34.20
CA PRO A 431 33.41 -42.31 -32.82
C PRO A 431 33.17 -40.82 -32.55
N TRP A 432 33.07 -40.53 -31.26
CA TRP A 432 32.77 -39.26 -30.59
C TRP A 432 33.89 -38.20 -30.71
N HIS A 433 33.52 -36.92 -30.86
CA HIS A 433 34.38 -35.75 -30.63
C HIS A 433 33.64 -34.67 -29.80
N PRO A 434 34.33 -33.93 -28.91
CA PRO A 434 33.71 -32.93 -28.03
C PRO A 434 33.61 -31.54 -28.70
N PRO A 435 32.61 -30.71 -28.34
CA PRO A 435 32.45 -29.39 -28.96
C PRO A 435 33.27 -28.30 -28.26
N GLY A 436 34.07 -27.59 -29.05
CA GLY A 436 34.70 -26.31 -28.73
C GLY A 436 33.90 -25.12 -29.26
N GLN A 437 34.13 -23.98 -28.61
CA GLN A 437 33.56 -22.64 -28.79
C GLN A 437 33.48 -22.11 -30.23
N ARG A 438 32.39 -21.37 -30.51
CA ARG A 438 32.24 -20.17 -31.38
C ARG A 438 30.76 -19.75 -31.27
N GLY A 439 30.40 -18.55 -30.83
CA GLY A 439 30.60 -17.27 -31.52
C GLY A 439 29.30 -16.90 -32.23
N HIS A 440 28.37 -16.23 -31.55
CA HIS A 440 27.09 -15.79 -32.12
C HIS A 440 27.13 -14.30 -32.47
N GLU A 441 27.06 -14.00 -33.77
CA GLU A 441 26.64 -12.69 -34.31
C GLU A 441 25.10 -12.60 -34.40
N PRO A 442 24.51 -11.40 -34.22
CA PRO A 442 23.07 -11.21 -34.24
C PRO A 442 22.52 -10.97 -35.66
N ARG A 443 21.55 -11.81 -36.06
CA ARG A 443 20.76 -11.63 -37.29
C ARG A 443 19.60 -10.64 -37.05
N ARG A 444 19.60 -9.55 -37.83
CA ARG A 444 18.49 -8.59 -37.95
C ARG A 444 17.26 -9.26 -38.54
N PHE A 445 16.11 -9.13 -37.87
CA PHE A 445 14.80 -9.43 -38.43
C PHE A 445 14.22 -8.19 -39.12
N ARG A 446 13.66 -8.41 -40.31
CA ARG A 446 13.11 -7.42 -41.23
C ARG A 446 11.59 -7.42 -41.07
N GLU A 447 11.04 -6.33 -40.54
CA GLU A 447 9.60 -6.11 -40.49
C GLU A 447 9.03 -5.94 -41.91
N SER A 448 7.93 -6.63 -42.18
CA SER A 448 7.12 -6.44 -43.38
C SER A 448 5.69 -6.12 -42.93
N ALA A 449 5.25 -4.90 -43.21
CA ALA A 449 3.85 -4.48 -43.10
C ALA A 449 3.01 -5.07 -44.25
N PRO A 450 1.70 -5.27 -44.06
CA PRO A 450 0.78 -5.37 -45.18
C PRO A 450 -0.12 -4.11 -45.29
N THR A 451 -0.09 -3.55 -46.49
CA THR A 451 -1.02 -2.56 -47.04
C THR A 451 -2.36 -3.18 -47.42
N GLY A 452 -3.44 -2.49 -47.06
CA GLY A 452 -4.69 -2.19 -47.80
C GLY A 452 -5.42 -3.26 -48.65
N GLY A 453 -6.75 -3.32 -48.50
CA GLY A 453 -7.63 -3.94 -49.50
C GLY A 453 -9.09 -4.17 -49.09
N ASP A 454 -9.87 -3.08 -49.09
CA ASP A 454 -11.19 -2.88 -49.69
C ASP A 454 -12.45 -3.76 -49.45
N GLU A 455 -13.58 -3.05 -49.57
CA GLU A 455 -14.99 -3.37 -49.31
C GLU A 455 -15.61 -4.54 -50.12
N ARG A 456 -16.59 -5.26 -49.51
CA ARG A 456 -17.99 -5.37 -50.01
C ARG A 456 -18.89 -6.33 -49.20
N THR A 457 -20.00 -5.76 -48.74
CA THR A 457 -21.40 -6.27 -48.68
C THR A 457 -21.68 -7.79 -48.53
N GLY A 458 -22.36 -8.16 -47.44
CA GLY A 458 -23.07 -9.45 -47.31
C GLY A 458 -24.11 -9.43 -46.18
N ARG A 459 -25.39 -9.63 -46.54
CA ARG A 459 -26.59 -9.63 -45.69
C ARG A 459 -26.62 -10.76 -44.63
N PRO A 460 -27.42 -10.61 -43.55
CA PRO A 460 -27.50 -11.60 -42.47
C PRO A 460 -28.39 -12.80 -42.81
N TYR A 461 -27.92 -13.99 -42.46
CA TYR A 461 -28.70 -15.23 -42.48
C TYR A 461 -29.57 -15.32 -41.23
N VAL A 462 -30.88 -15.44 -41.45
CA VAL A 462 -31.90 -15.80 -40.44
C VAL A 462 -31.98 -17.32 -40.40
N VAL A 463 -31.80 -17.94 -39.22
CA VAL A 463 -32.13 -19.34 -38.99
C VAL A 463 -33.32 -19.42 -38.02
N ARG A 464 -34.40 -20.04 -38.52
CA ARG A 464 -35.64 -20.38 -37.81
C ARG A 464 -35.41 -21.45 -36.74
N PRO A 465 -36.16 -21.43 -35.63
CA PRO A 465 -36.20 -22.54 -34.68
C PRO A 465 -37.20 -23.61 -35.13
N VAL A 466 -36.80 -24.87 -34.98
CA VAL A 466 -37.66 -26.05 -35.12
C VAL A 466 -38.20 -26.39 -33.72
N GLY A 467 -39.53 -26.31 -33.55
CA GLY A 467 -40.24 -26.95 -32.44
C GLY A 467 -40.31 -28.46 -32.66
N GLY A 468 -40.59 -29.32 -31.69
CA GLY A 468 -40.91 -29.17 -30.28
C GLY A 468 -41.15 -30.58 -29.74
N THR A 469 -41.45 -30.71 -28.45
CA THR A 469 -42.21 -31.87 -27.95
C THR A 469 -42.92 -31.48 -26.65
N ARG A 470 -44.24 -31.71 -26.65
CA ARG A 470 -45.15 -31.54 -25.52
C ARG A 470 -44.90 -32.62 -24.46
N GLY A 471 -44.96 -32.24 -23.19
CA GLY A 471 -44.99 -33.17 -22.08
C GLY A 471 -45.58 -32.56 -20.80
N ARG A 472 -46.90 -32.73 -20.64
CA ARG A 472 -47.69 -32.81 -19.39
C ARG A 472 -47.41 -31.82 -18.24
N HIS A 473 -48.39 -30.94 -18.06
CA HIS A 473 -48.71 -30.29 -16.79
C HIS A 473 -48.98 -31.32 -15.68
N VAL A 474 -48.24 -31.21 -14.58
CA VAL A 474 -48.69 -31.65 -13.25
C VAL A 474 -48.70 -30.41 -12.37
N ALA A 475 -49.89 -30.03 -11.93
CA ALA A 475 -50.10 -28.98 -10.95
C ALA A 475 -49.60 -29.47 -9.59
N ALA A 476 -48.65 -28.75 -8.99
CA ALA A 476 -48.32 -28.86 -7.58
C ALA A 476 -48.55 -27.50 -6.91
N THR A 477 -49.51 -27.52 -6.02
CA THR A 477 -50.05 -26.44 -5.20
C THR A 477 -48.99 -25.71 -4.38
N ALA A 478 -48.96 -24.39 -4.53
CA ALA A 478 -48.20 -23.48 -3.69
C ALA A 478 -48.74 -23.51 -2.25
N ALA A 479 -47.89 -23.92 -1.31
CA ALA A 479 -48.17 -23.84 0.12
C ALA A 479 -47.88 -22.43 0.63
N THR A 480 -48.93 -21.62 0.73
CA THR A 480 -48.97 -20.34 1.46
C THR A 480 -49.20 -20.59 2.94
N TRP A 481 -48.22 -20.32 3.82
CA TRP A 481 -48.39 -20.34 5.28
C TRP A 481 -47.60 -19.18 5.95
N PRO A 482 -48.04 -18.64 7.10
CA PRO A 482 -48.87 -17.44 7.07
C PRO A 482 -48.33 -16.26 7.91
N ARG A 483 -48.80 -15.06 7.54
CA ARG A 483 -48.83 -13.85 8.36
C ARG A 483 -49.56 -14.12 9.69
N ARG A 484 -48.89 -13.89 10.83
CA ARG A 484 -49.56 -13.63 12.11
C ARG A 484 -49.54 -12.14 12.44
N ARG A 485 -50.73 -11.64 12.76
CA ARG A 485 -51.06 -10.27 13.16
C ARG A 485 -51.07 -10.16 14.69
N ARG A 486 -50.64 -8.97 15.14
CA ARG A 486 -51.11 -8.16 16.29
C ARG A 486 -50.82 -8.63 17.71
N LEU A 487 -50.12 -7.75 18.45
CA LEU A 487 -50.64 -7.22 19.72
C LEU A 487 -50.17 -5.77 19.92
N VAL A 488 -51.10 -4.95 20.41
CA VAL A 488 -51.02 -3.51 20.66
C VAL A 488 -51.21 -3.30 22.17
N LEU A 489 -50.60 -2.22 22.69
CA LEU A 489 -50.72 -1.57 24.02
C LEU A 489 -49.85 -2.14 25.18
N PRO A 490 -49.53 -1.32 26.22
CA PRO A 490 -49.30 0.14 26.24
C PRO A 490 -48.06 0.59 27.05
N LEU A 491 -47.66 1.84 26.79
CA LEU A 491 -47.21 2.88 27.75
C LEU A 491 -46.76 2.42 29.15
N THR A 492 -45.47 2.61 29.48
CA THR A 492 -45.09 3.06 30.83
C THR A 492 -43.88 3.99 30.75
N LEU A 493 -44.13 5.16 31.31
CA LEU A 493 -43.26 6.31 31.54
C LEU A 493 -42.18 5.94 32.58
N VAL A 494 -40.89 6.17 32.27
CA VAL A 494 -39.88 6.54 33.28
C VAL A 494 -38.91 7.55 32.66
N THR A 495 -39.06 8.78 33.11
CA THR A 495 -38.19 9.95 32.94
C THR A 495 -36.95 9.86 33.83
N ALA A 496 -35.75 10.13 33.29
CA ALA A 496 -34.60 10.75 33.97
C ALA A 496 -33.54 11.12 32.89
N LEU A 497 -33.58 12.30 32.26
CA LEU A 497 -33.00 13.62 32.64
C LEU A 497 -31.45 13.68 32.67
N GLY A 498 -30.90 14.48 31.75
CA GLY A 498 -29.61 15.19 31.83
C GLY A 498 -28.53 14.65 30.88
N SER A 499 -27.90 15.41 29.97
CA SER A 499 -27.96 16.85 29.67
C SER A 499 -27.42 17.07 28.25
N LEU A 500 -28.15 17.83 27.44
CA LEU A 500 -27.78 18.34 26.12
C LEU A 500 -27.55 19.85 26.28
N VAL A 501 -26.39 20.37 25.86
CA VAL A 501 -26.16 21.82 25.75
C VAL A 501 -26.06 22.16 24.26
N VAL A 502 -27.08 22.85 23.76
CA VAL A 502 -27.13 23.55 22.47
C VAL A 502 -27.20 25.05 22.81
N TYR A 503 -26.40 25.88 22.15
CA TYR A 503 -26.65 27.33 22.12
C TYR A 503 -26.38 27.92 20.73
N LEU A 504 -27.44 28.51 20.19
CA LEU A 504 -27.61 29.40 19.03
C LEU A 504 -29.00 30.04 19.33
N VAL A 505 -29.33 31.34 19.32
CA VAL A 505 -28.83 32.62 18.76
C VAL A 505 -29.53 33.74 19.57
N ALA A 506 -28.96 34.95 19.69
CA ALA A 506 -29.72 36.22 19.56
C ALA A 506 -28.79 37.45 19.52
N GLU A 507 -29.06 38.31 18.54
CA GLU A 507 -28.53 39.67 18.34
C GLU A 507 -29.00 40.67 19.42
N GLY A 508 -28.23 41.75 19.60
CA GLY A 508 -28.65 42.95 20.33
C GLY A 508 -27.52 43.98 20.48
N ALA A 509 -27.60 45.06 19.71
CA ALA A 509 -26.61 46.12 19.55
C ALA A 509 -26.50 47.13 20.73
N SER A 510 -25.29 47.64 21.01
CA SER A 510 -24.96 49.09 20.93
C SER A 510 -23.56 49.46 21.44
N ASP A 511 -22.85 50.14 20.54
CA ASP A 511 -21.98 51.32 20.66
C ASP A 511 -20.62 51.35 21.42
N ARG A 512 -19.61 51.69 20.59
CA ARG A 512 -18.49 52.67 20.73
C ARG A 512 -17.41 52.52 21.81
N ASP A 513 -16.21 52.17 21.33
CA ASP A 513 -14.98 53.01 21.27
C ASP A 513 -13.96 52.22 20.40
N GLY A 514 -13.21 52.72 19.43
CA GLY A 514 -12.60 54.03 19.23
C GLY A 514 -11.13 53.83 18.83
N ARG A 515 -10.84 53.20 17.67
CA ARG A 515 -9.49 53.19 17.04
C ARG A 515 -9.60 53.25 15.50
N PRO A 516 -8.80 54.08 14.81
CA PRO A 516 -8.94 54.31 13.37
C PRO A 516 -8.43 53.12 12.54
N PRO A 517 -9.11 52.77 11.43
CA PRO A 517 -8.60 51.78 10.49
C PRO A 517 -7.49 52.38 9.61
N ILE A 518 -6.41 51.60 9.46
CA ILE A 518 -5.34 51.82 8.48
C ILE A 518 -5.97 51.80 7.08
N THR A 519 -5.79 52.90 6.35
CA THR A 519 -6.24 53.06 4.97
C THR A 519 -5.31 52.27 4.05
N VAL A 520 -5.81 51.17 3.47
CA VAL A 520 -5.16 50.51 2.34
C VAL A 520 -5.63 51.22 1.07
N PRO A 521 -4.74 51.72 0.20
CA PRO A 521 -5.14 52.39 -1.03
C PRO A 521 -5.74 51.38 -2.04
N PRO A 522 -6.68 51.80 -2.90
CA PRO A 522 -7.31 50.93 -3.89
C PRO A 522 -6.31 50.54 -4.98
N PRO A 523 -6.41 49.32 -5.57
CA PRO A 523 -5.59 48.94 -6.70
C PRO A 523 -5.93 49.83 -7.89
N GLY A 524 -4.96 50.64 -8.28
CA GLY A 524 -5.02 51.43 -9.50
C GLY A 524 -5.20 50.54 -10.72
N ARG A 525 -6.09 50.97 -11.61
CA ARG A 525 -6.17 50.53 -13.00
C ARG A 525 -4.77 50.48 -13.62
N THR A 526 -4.28 49.29 -13.94
CA THR A 526 -3.26 49.14 -14.98
C THR A 526 -3.97 49.12 -16.32
N GLU A 527 -3.78 50.22 -17.05
CA GLU A 527 -4.09 50.36 -18.45
C GLU A 527 -3.42 49.25 -19.26
N SER A 528 -4.18 48.74 -20.23
CA SER A 528 -3.80 47.76 -21.23
C SER A 528 -2.65 48.32 -22.08
N SER A 529 -1.44 47.77 -21.94
CA SER A 529 -0.38 47.92 -22.94
C SER A 529 -0.38 46.73 -23.90
N PRO A 530 -0.23 46.95 -25.23
CA PRO A 530 -0.32 45.91 -26.24
C PRO A 530 0.99 45.11 -26.37
N GLY A 531 0.82 43.83 -26.70
CA GLY A 531 1.80 42.80 -27.06
C GLY A 531 3.30 43.14 -27.10
N ARG A 532 4.04 42.56 -26.16
CA ARG A 532 5.46 42.21 -26.33
C ARG A 532 5.63 40.73 -25.96
N GLY A 533 6.19 39.94 -26.88
CA GLY A 533 6.47 38.53 -26.67
C GLY A 533 7.29 38.34 -25.39
N GLY A 534 6.80 37.46 -24.51
CA GLY A 534 7.48 37.12 -23.26
C GLY A 534 8.89 36.60 -23.55
N PRO A 535 9.90 36.98 -22.74
CA PRO A 535 11.22 36.40 -22.85
C PRO A 535 11.08 34.88 -22.71
N ARG A 536 11.62 34.13 -23.67
CA ARG A 536 11.86 32.70 -23.51
C ARG A 536 12.55 32.50 -22.16
N ASP A 537 12.00 31.62 -21.32
CA ASP A 537 12.72 31.15 -20.13
C ASP A 537 14.14 30.76 -20.59
N PRO A 538 15.18 31.37 -20.01
CA PRO A 538 16.55 31.02 -20.38
C PRO A 538 16.70 29.53 -20.17
N ALA A 539 17.32 28.86 -21.16
CA ALA A 539 17.68 27.45 -21.03
C ALA A 539 18.36 27.23 -19.66
N PRO A 540 18.05 26.13 -18.96
CA PRO A 540 18.61 25.88 -17.63
C PRO A 540 20.13 26.03 -17.70
N ALA A 541 20.67 26.95 -16.89
CA ALA A 541 22.11 27.15 -16.80
C ALA A 541 22.79 25.81 -16.50
N GLU A 542 23.96 25.58 -17.08
CA GLU A 542 24.72 24.36 -16.79
C GLU A 542 24.88 24.16 -15.28
N PRO A 543 24.79 22.92 -14.78
CA PRO A 543 24.93 22.64 -13.35
C PRO A 543 26.26 23.20 -12.85
N VAL A 544 26.18 24.15 -11.91
CA VAL A 544 27.38 24.72 -11.28
C VAL A 544 27.76 23.83 -10.11
N ASP A 545 29.01 23.41 -10.07
CA ASP A 545 29.60 22.67 -8.95
C ASP A 545 29.50 23.51 -7.66
N PRO A 546 28.79 23.04 -6.62
CA PRO A 546 28.64 23.79 -5.37
C PRO A 546 29.90 23.78 -4.49
N GLY A 547 30.90 22.93 -4.77
CA GLY A 547 32.08 22.68 -3.94
C GLY A 547 32.82 23.96 -3.50
N PRO A 548 33.32 24.79 -4.43
CA PRO A 548 34.08 26.00 -4.09
C PRO A 548 33.31 26.98 -3.19
N LYS A 549 31.98 27.06 -3.36
CA LYS A 549 31.15 27.94 -2.55
C LYS A 549 30.88 27.36 -1.16
N LEU A 550 30.68 26.05 -1.05
CA LEU A 550 30.55 25.36 0.25
C LEU A 550 31.84 25.47 1.07
N ASP A 551 33.01 25.31 0.46
CA ASP A 551 34.30 25.52 1.13
C ASP A 551 34.48 26.94 1.65
N GLN A 552 34.08 27.94 0.85
CA GLN A 552 34.11 29.34 1.27
C GLN A 552 33.22 29.57 2.51
N ILE A 553 32.02 28.98 2.54
CA ILE A 553 31.12 29.05 3.70
C ILE A 553 31.77 28.32 4.89
N ALA A 554 32.28 27.11 4.70
CA ALA A 554 32.94 26.32 5.74
C ALA A 554 34.09 27.08 6.41
N ASP A 555 34.94 27.74 5.63
CA ASP A 555 36.05 28.54 6.11
C ASP A 555 35.60 29.74 6.94
N ARG A 556 34.50 30.40 6.54
CA ARG A 556 33.90 31.49 7.31
C ARG A 556 33.35 30.99 8.64
N VAL A 557 32.65 29.87 8.61
CA VAL A 557 32.05 29.22 9.78
C VAL A 557 33.14 28.76 10.76
N ALA A 558 34.21 28.16 10.27
CA ALA A 558 35.33 27.68 11.10
C ALA A 558 36.01 28.80 11.90
N ARG A 559 36.03 30.05 11.37
CA ARG A 559 36.59 31.23 12.05
C ARG A 559 35.66 31.85 13.09
N ARG A 560 34.41 31.40 13.18
CA ARG A 560 33.41 31.99 14.07
C ARG A 560 33.61 31.50 15.49
N ALA A 561 33.88 32.43 16.41
CA ALA A 561 33.83 32.16 17.84
C ALA A 561 32.37 32.07 18.29
N GLU A 562 31.98 30.93 18.86
CA GLU A 562 30.67 30.75 19.50
C GLU A 562 30.87 30.41 20.97
N PRO A 563 30.03 30.94 21.88
CA PRO A 563 30.06 30.51 23.26
C PRO A 563 29.76 29.01 23.35
N PRO A 564 30.40 28.28 24.28
CA PRO A 564 30.10 26.87 24.48
C PRO A 564 28.64 26.71 24.88
N ARG A 565 27.92 25.85 24.16
CA ARG A 565 26.54 25.52 24.49
C ARG A 565 26.55 24.55 25.67
N GLN A 566 25.88 24.92 26.76
CA GLN A 566 25.84 24.13 28.00
C GLN A 566 24.43 23.63 28.26
N GLY A 567 24.33 22.52 28.98
CA GLY A 567 23.06 21.95 29.40
C GLY A 567 22.96 20.46 29.15
N ARG A 568 22.13 19.79 29.94
CA ARG A 568 21.89 18.35 29.88
C ARG A 568 21.22 17.89 28.58
N TYR A 569 20.22 18.63 28.11
CA TYR A 569 19.43 18.29 26.94
C TYR A 569 19.96 19.03 25.71
N ALA A 570 20.20 18.30 24.63
CA ALA A 570 20.19 18.87 23.29
C ALA A 570 18.75 19.18 22.92
N CYS A 571 18.48 20.34 22.33
CA CYS A 571 17.13 20.69 21.96
C CYS A 571 17.05 21.38 20.60
N THR A 572 15.99 21.08 19.85
CA THR A 572 15.76 21.58 18.50
C THR A 572 14.30 22.00 18.34
N TRP A 573 14.10 23.11 17.62
CA TRP A 573 12.80 23.63 17.24
C TRP A 573 12.69 23.74 15.73
N LEU A 574 11.68 23.12 15.15
CA LEU A 574 11.41 23.15 13.73
C LEU A 574 9.92 23.21 13.39
N ARG A 575 9.61 23.55 12.14
CA ARG A 575 8.28 23.38 11.54
C ARG A 575 8.36 22.37 10.41
N VAL A 576 7.36 21.49 10.30
CA VAL A 576 7.27 20.46 9.27
C VAL A 576 6.00 20.63 8.46
N TRP A 577 6.15 20.65 7.15
CA TRP A 577 5.07 20.45 6.19
C TRP A 577 5.28 19.06 5.57
N SER A 578 4.36 18.13 5.80
CA SER A 578 4.41 16.74 5.29
C SER A 578 3.04 16.35 4.74
N PRO A 579 2.89 15.29 3.93
CA PRO A 579 1.62 14.87 3.32
C PRO A 579 0.50 14.54 4.31
N GLU A 580 0.86 14.29 5.57
CA GLU A 580 -0.08 14.03 6.67
C GLU A 580 -0.74 15.34 7.16
N ASN A 581 -0.04 16.46 7.02
CA ASN A 581 -0.45 17.79 7.50
C ASN A 581 -0.75 18.76 6.36
N LEU A 582 -0.21 18.49 5.18
CA LEU A 582 -0.55 19.09 3.91
C LEU A 582 -1.62 18.22 3.25
N VAL A 583 -2.65 18.83 2.68
CA VAL A 583 -3.35 18.16 1.59
C VAL A 583 -2.30 17.88 0.52
N LEU A 584 -2.08 16.63 0.07
CA LEU A 584 -1.04 16.30 -0.91
C LEU A 584 -1.13 17.25 -2.15
N GLY A 585 -0.07 18.01 -2.44
CA GLY A 585 -0.06 19.07 -3.47
C GLY A 585 -0.49 20.48 -2.99
N SER A 586 -0.83 20.63 -1.71
CA SER A 586 -1.08 21.93 -1.09
C SER A 586 0.22 22.53 -0.58
N ASP A 587 0.57 23.69 -1.13
CA ASP A 587 1.66 24.52 -0.64
C ASP A 587 1.28 25.40 0.55
N ASP A 588 0.09 25.23 1.13
CA ASP A 588 -0.45 26.14 2.16
C ASP A 588 0.58 26.38 3.28
N PRO A 589 1.21 27.57 3.32
CA PRO A 589 2.26 27.86 4.29
C PRO A 589 1.69 28.01 5.71
N THR A 590 0.36 28.12 5.85
CA THR A 590 -0.31 28.36 7.12
C THR A 590 -0.66 27.09 7.89
N ARG A 591 -0.52 25.92 7.24
CA ARG A 591 -0.80 24.61 7.84
C ARG A 591 0.48 23.75 7.95
N TYR A 592 0.94 23.51 9.17
CA TYR A 592 2.17 22.78 9.47
C TYR A 592 2.12 22.16 10.87
N ARG A 593 3.04 21.25 11.20
CA ARG A 593 3.31 20.89 12.59
C ARG A 593 4.55 21.61 13.11
N GLU A 594 4.47 22.11 14.33
CA GLU A 594 5.61 22.65 15.06
C GLU A 594 6.12 21.56 16.00
N GLU A 595 7.41 21.25 15.91
CA GLU A 595 8.04 20.18 16.69
C GLU A 595 9.13 20.76 17.57
N TRP A 596 9.05 20.42 18.85
CA TRP A 596 10.06 20.72 19.86
C TRP A 596 10.63 19.40 20.38
N LEU A 597 11.94 19.22 20.27
CA LEU A 597 12.62 17.99 20.69
C LEU A 597 13.67 18.34 21.74
N TRP A 598 13.70 17.59 22.84
CA TRP A 598 14.74 17.64 23.87
C TRP A 598 15.24 16.23 24.14
N TRP A 599 16.55 16.01 24.17
CA TRP A 599 17.09 14.69 24.47
C TRP A 599 18.49 14.73 25.10
N THR A 600 18.81 13.71 25.89
CA THR A 600 20.07 13.58 26.64
C THR A 600 21.04 12.61 25.97
N ARG A 601 22.31 12.59 26.37
CA ARG A 601 23.29 11.60 25.86
C ARG A 601 22.86 10.14 26.06
N GLU A 602 22.05 9.87 27.08
CA GLU A 602 21.48 8.54 27.36
C GLU A 602 20.22 8.23 26.53
N ARG A 603 19.92 9.04 25.50
CA ARG A 603 18.77 8.85 24.60
C ARG A 603 17.41 8.84 25.32
N SER A 604 17.31 9.61 26.40
CA SER A 604 16.04 9.98 27.04
C SER A 604 15.63 11.39 26.66
N GLY A 605 14.35 11.75 26.77
CA GLY A 605 13.92 13.07 26.31
C GLY A 605 12.42 13.31 26.33
N ARG A 606 12.03 14.37 25.60
CA ARG A 606 10.65 14.76 25.33
C ARG A 606 10.56 15.26 23.90
N GLN A 607 9.47 14.93 23.22
CA GLN A 607 9.06 15.58 21.98
C GLN A 607 7.67 16.17 22.20
N THR A 608 7.49 17.42 21.79
CA THR A 608 6.20 18.10 21.81
C THR A 608 5.84 18.49 20.39
N VAL A 609 4.65 18.11 19.94
CA VAL A 609 4.14 18.41 18.60
C VAL A 609 2.88 19.26 18.71
N HIS A 610 2.85 20.37 17.97
CA HIS A 610 1.65 21.20 17.80
C HIS A 610 1.22 21.18 16.34
N ALA A 611 0.00 20.77 16.03
CA ALA A 611 -0.57 21.07 14.73
C ALA A 611 -0.92 22.57 14.66
N VAL A 612 -0.62 23.21 13.54
CA VAL A 612 -0.95 24.61 13.27
C VAL A 612 -1.81 24.66 12.02
N ASP A 613 -2.96 25.30 12.10
CA ASP A 613 -3.89 25.49 10.98
C ASP A 613 -4.42 26.93 10.98
N GLY A 614 -4.23 27.66 9.88
CA GLY A 614 -4.57 29.08 9.79
C GLY A 614 -3.90 29.93 10.88
N GLY A 615 -2.70 29.55 11.31
CA GLY A 615 -1.96 30.20 12.40
C GLY A 615 -2.43 29.85 13.83
N ARG A 616 -3.45 29.00 14.00
CA ARG A 616 -3.92 28.54 15.31
C ARG A 616 -3.24 27.23 15.69
N ARG A 617 -2.65 27.17 16.89
CA ARG A 617 -2.01 25.96 17.44
C ARG A 617 -3.05 25.05 18.10
N SER A 618 -2.97 23.75 17.86
CA SER A 618 -3.70 22.72 18.59
C SER A 618 -3.15 22.55 20.01
N GLN A 619 -3.86 21.75 20.82
CA GLN A 619 -3.26 21.22 22.04
C GLN A 619 -1.98 20.44 21.70
N PRO A 620 -0.91 20.57 22.52
CA PRO A 620 0.32 19.82 22.34
C PRO A 620 0.07 18.32 22.47
N GLN A 621 0.75 17.54 21.65
CA GLN A 621 0.95 16.11 21.85
C GLN A 621 2.37 15.93 22.40
N ASP A 622 2.46 15.38 23.61
CA ASP A 622 3.71 15.14 24.30
C ASP A 622 4.08 13.66 24.27
N VAL A 623 5.26 13.36 23.76
CA VAL A 623 5.89 12.04 23.83
C VAL A 623 7.09 12.16 24.78
N ARG A 624 7.15 11.28 25.78
CA ARG A 624 8.31 11.16 26.66
C ARG A 624 9.09 9.92 26.27
N TYR A 625 10.40 10.05 26.29
CA TYR A 625 11.33 8.97 26.01
C TYR A 625 12.09 8.64 27.30
N ASP A 626 11.95 7.42 27.77
CA ASP A 626 12.80 6.92 28.84
C ASP A 626 14.22 6.66 28.30
N ARG A 627 15.10 6.21 29.18
CA ARG A 627 16.51 5.98 28.86
C ARG A 627 16.65 4.92 27.77
N GLY A 628 17.13 5.34 26.60
CA GLY A 628 17.39 4.45 25.47
C GLY A 628 16.26 4.41 24.44
N ASP A 629 15.09 4.96 24.75
CA ASP A 629 13.90 4.90 23.89
C ASP A 629 14.05 5.73 22.62
N LEU A 630 14.84 6.82 22.66
CA LEU A 630 15.11 7.62 21.48
C LEU A 630 16.23 6.98 20.65
N THR A 631 15.87 6.00 19.82
CA THR A 631 16.82 5.21 19.03
C THR A 631 17.39 5.97 17.84
N ASP A 632 16.63 6.92 17.29
CA ASP A 632 16.91 7.57 16.00
C ASP A 632 17.84 8.79 16.13
N VAL A 633 18.79 8.72 17.06
CA VAL A 633 19.76 9.80 17.28
C VAL A 633 21.08 9.48 16.56
N PRO A 634 21.52 10.32 15.61
CA PRO A 634 22.79 10.12 14.91
C PRO A 634 23.97 10.22 15.88
N PRO A 635 25.14 9.63 15.58
CA PRO A 635 26.35 9.87 16.35
C PRO A 635 26.70 11.36 16.40
N ASP A 636 27.53 11.75 17.37
CA ASP A 636 28.05 13.13 17.42
C ASP A 636 29.03 13.32 16.25
N PRO A 637 28.79 14.26 15.32
CA PRO A 637 29.65 14.38 14.15
C PRO A 637 31.06 14.79 14.54
N SER A 638 32.06 14.11 14.00
CA SER A 638 33.46 14.47 14.22
C SER A 638 33.79 15.84 13.63
N VAL A 639 34.75 16.53 14.25
CA VAL A 639 35.37 17.73 13.69
C VAL A 639 36.48 17.38 12.70
N ASP A 640 36.95 16.13 12.71
CA ASP A 640 37.85 15.59 11.70
C ASP A 640 37.06 15.13 10.47
N LEU A 641 37.48 15.57 9.28
CA LEU A 641 36.74 15.32 8.05
C LEU A 641 36.75 13.84 7.65
N ALA A 642 37.85 13.13 7.87
CA ALA A 642 37.96 11.72 7.51
C ALA A 642 37.10 10.84 8.43
N GLU A 643 37.10 11.13 9.73
CA GLU A 643 36.21 10.46 10.68
C GLU A 643 34.73 10.77 10.39
N LEU A 644 34.39 12.03 10.12
CA LEU A 644 33.02 12.41 9.77
C LEU A 644 32.55 11.69 8.50
N ARG A 645 33.41 11.60 7.46
CA ARG A 645 33.11 10.85 6.24
C ARG A 645 32.78 9.39 6.56
N ALA A 646 33.63 8.72 7.35
CA ALA A 646 33.37 7.34 7.76
C ALA A 646 32.06 7.17 8.54
N GLN A 647 31.73 8.12 9.41
CA GLN A 647 30.45 8.14 10.14
C GLN A 647 29.25 8.25 9.18
N VAL A 648 29.31 9.15 8.21
CA VAL A 648 28.22 9.35 7.23
C VAL A 648 28.11 8.16 6.28
N ASP A 649 29.23 7.65 5.76
CA ASP A 649 29.27 6.50 4.85
C ASP A 649 28.71 5.22 5.49
N GLU A 650 28.93 5.02 6.81
CA GLU A 650 28.32 3.91 7.53
C GLU A 650 26.79 4.03 7.57
N VAL A 651 26.25 5.21 7.86
CA VAL A 651 24.80 5.43 7.88
C VAL A 651 24.21 5.30 6.48
N VAL A 652 24.83 5.90 5.46
CA VAL A 652 24.35 5.84 4.07
C VAL A 652 24.35 4.40 3.56
N ARG A 653 25.32 3.55 3.93
CA ARG A 653 25.32 2.12 3.54
C ARG A 653 24.14 1.33 4.11
N GLN A 654 23.62 1.74 5.27
CA GLN A 654 22.47 1.11 5.91
C GLN A 654 21.13 1.61 5.34
N MET A 655 21.13 2.71 4.58
CA MET A 655 19.94 3.23 3.91
C MET A 655 19.49 2.33 2.73
N PRO A 656 18.23 2.47 2.29
CA PRO A 656 17.74 1.85 1.06
C PRO A 656 18.63 2.14 -0.16
N PRO A 657 18.76 1.23 -1.13
CA PRO A 657 19.67 1.38 -2.28
C PRO A 657 19.52 2.70 -3.04
N GLU A 658 18.29 3.22 -3.17
CA GLU A 658 17.98 4.48 -3.83
C GLU A 658 18.60 5.70 -3.14
N LEU A 659 18.88 5.63 -1.85
CA LEU A 659 19.50 6.71 -1.06
C LEU A 659 21.02 6.52 -0.90
N ARG A 660 21.63 5.48 -1.49
CA ARG A 660 23.09 5.23 -1.38
C ARG A 660 23.90 6.13 -2.32
N ASN A 661 23.63 7.43 -2.30
CA ASN A 661 24.21 8.46 -3.15
C ASN A 661 24.23 9.83 -2.43
N ALA A 662 24.46 10.92 -3.17
CA ALA A 662 24.48 12.28 -2.64
C ALA A 662 23.17 12.68 -1.94
N ALA A 663 22.01 12.20 -2.39
CA ALA A 663 20.73 12.52 -1.76
C ALA A 663 20.64 11.93 -0.34
N GLY A 664 21.05 10.67 -0.14
CA GLY A 664 21.13 10.11 1.22
C GLY A 664 22.20 10.81 2.08
N THR A 665 23.29 11.30 1.49
CA THR A 665 24.25 12.14 2.21
C THR A 665 23.59 13.43 2.72
N LEU A 666 22.78 14.10 1.89
CA LEU A 666 22.00 15.27 2.32
C LEU A 666 21.00 14.92 3.43
N GLU A 667 20.34 13.77 3.34
CA GLU A 667 19.40 13.29 4.35
C GLU A 667 20.10 13.04 5.71
N VAL A 668 21.27 12.40 5.71
CA VAL A 668 22.07 12.20 6.93
C VAL A 668 22.50 13.55 7.53
N VAL A 669 22.91 14.52 6.71
CA VAL A 669 23.28 15.85 7.21
C VAL A 669 22.06 16.54 7.85
N ALA A 670 20.90 16.53 7.21
CA ALA A 670 19.66 17.07 7.78
C ALA A 670 19.28 16.37 9.10
N TRP A 671 19.43 15.05 9.15
CA TRP A 671 19.23 14.24 10.35
C TRP A 671 20.17 14.67 11.49
N ILE A 672 21.46 14.86 11.21
CA ILE A 672 22.44 15.38 12.18
C ILE A 672 22.00 16.76 12.71
N TYR A 673 21.63 17.71 11.84
CA TYR A 673 21.16 19.04 12.25
C TYR A 673 19.88 19.00 13.12
N ARG A 674 18.99 18.04 12.87
CA ARG A 674 17.76 17.87 13.66
C ARG A 674 18.05 17.49 15.10
N PHE A 675 19.03 16.61 15.33
CA PHE A 675 19.29 16.07 16.66
C PHE A 675 20.44 16.76 17.40
N ARG A 676 21.42 17.35 16.69
CA ARG A 676 22.67 17.82 17.30
C ARG A 676 22.77 19.35 17.28
N PRO A 677 22.93 20.02 18.44
CA PRO A 677 23.28 21.44 18.50
C PRO A 677 24.75 21.62 18.14
N LEU A 678 25.04 21.67 16.84
CA LEU A 678 26.40 21.64 16.31
C LEU A 678 27.22 22.88 16.66
N THR A 679 28.49 22.64 16.99
CA THR A 679 29.52 23.69 17.13
C THR A 679 29.95 24.24 15.76
N ALA A 680 30.58 25.42 15.73
CA ALA A 680 31.08 25.99 14.48
C ALA A 680 32.10 25.07 13.74
N PRO A 681 33.06 24.41 14.42
CA PRO A 681 33.93 23.42 13.77
C PRO A 681 33.16 22.25 13.14
N GLN A 682 32.19 21.67 13.85
CA GLN A 682 31.37 20.57 13.30
C GLN A 682 30.58 20.99 12.05
N ARG A 683 29.98 22.20 12.07
CA ARG A 683 29.25 22.72 10.90
C ARG A 683 30.19 22.97 9.72
N ALA A 684 31.38 23.52 9.97
CA ALA A 684 32.40 23.69 8.93
C ALA A 684 32.84 22.34 8.33
N THR A 685 33.07 21.32 9.15
CA THR A 685 33.45 19.98 8.69
C THR A 685 32.33 19.32 7.87
N LEU A 686 31.06 19.45 8.26
CA LEU A 686 29.91 18.99 7.46
C LEU A 686 29.81 19.71 6.11
N LEU A 687 30.07 21.02 6.06
CA LEU A 687 30.05 21.78 4.82
C LEU A 687 31.20 21.35 3.87
N ARG A 688 32.38 21.02 4.41
CA ARG A 688 33.49 20.45 3.61
C ARG A 688 33.19 19.05 3.12
N LEU A 689 32.55 18.21 3.93
CA LEU A 689 32.06 16.91 3.47
C LEU A 689 31.13 17.06 2.26
N LEU A 690 30.18 18.01 2.34
CA LEU A 690 29.30 18.32 1.21
C LEU A 690 30.08 18.90 0.02
N ALA A 691 31.09 19.73 0.24
CA ALA A 691 31.93 20.23 -0.85
C ALA A 691 32.66 19.11 -1.61
N GLU A 692 33.02 18.02 -0.93
CA GLU A 692 33.66 16.82 -1.53
C GLU A 692 32.67 15.73 -1.98
N THR A 693 31.36 15.97 -1.90
CA THR A 693 30.34 14.96 -2.28
C THR A 693 29.95 15.10 -3.75
N ASP A 694 30.33 14.10 -4.55
CA ASP A 694 29.97 14.03 -5.97
C ASP A 694 28.44 13.93 -6.18
N GLY A 695 27.93 14.61 -7.20
CA GLY A 695 26.51 14.55 -7.61
C GLY A 695 25.62 15.63 -6.99
N LEU A 696 26.18 16.55 -6.19
CA LEU A 696 25.46 17.73 -5.72
C LEU A 696 25.33 18.80 -6.81
N VAL A 697 24.22 19.53 -6.79
CA VAL A 697 23.92 20.62 -7.72
C VAL A 697 23.63 21.90 -6.93
N GLN A 698 24.26 23.01 -7.34
CA GLN A 698 23.95 24.33 -6.79
C GLN A 698 22.55 24.81 -7.24
N GLN A 699 21.71 25.20 -6.28
CA GLN A 699 20.38 25.81 -6.53
C GLN A 699 20.37 27.34 -6.37
N GLY A 700 21.49 27.93 -5.92
CA GLY A 700 21.65 29.37 -5.77
C GLY A 700 21.24 29.88 -4.38
N ARG A 701 20.77 31.13 -4.33
CA ARG A 701 20.39 31.81 -3.08
C ARG A 701 18.96 32.31 -3.19
N TYR A 702 18.09 31.85 -2.29
CA TYR A 702 16.67 32.21 -2.24
C TYR A 702 16.18 32.29 -0.79
N PRO A 703 15.01 32.89 -0.50
CA PRO A 703 14.45 32.88 0.85
C PRO A 703 13.80 31.52 1.19
N ASP A 704 13.92 31.08 2.44
CA ASP A 704 13.14 29.96 2.99
C ASP A 704 11.71 30.39 3.40
N ARG A 705 10.91 29.47 3.96
CA ARG A 705 9.53 29.79 4.44
C ARG A 705 9.47 30.77 5.63
N ALA A 706 10.61 31.19 6.19
CA ALA A 706 10.71 32.26 7.18
C ALA A 706 11.38 33.53 6.62
N ASP A 707 11.48 33.65 5.29
CA ASP A 707 12.11 34.78 4.59
C ASP A 707 13.62 34.94 4.91
N ARG A 708 14.29 33.84 5.28
CA ARG A 708 15.74 33.82 5.52
C ARG A 708 16.46 33.38 4.26
N TYR A 709 17.37 34.21 3.77
CA TYR A 709 18.15 33.90 2.57
C TYR A 709 19.32 32.99 2.91
N GLY A 710 19.39 31.84 2.24
CA GLY A 710 20.50 30.90 2.37
C GLY A 710 20.99 30.34 1.03
N TYR A 711 22.18 29.78 1.05
CA TYR A 711 22.78 29.05 -0.06
C TYR A 711 22.22 27.63 -0.12
N ALA A 712 21.68 27.24 -1.27
CA ALA A 712 21.00 25.97 -1.43
C ALA A 712 21.71 25.03 -2.41
N ILE A 713 21.68 23.75 -2.05
CA ILE A 713 22.22 22.64 -2.83
C ILE A 713 21.19 21.50 -2.87
N SER A 714 21.26 20.67 -3.91
CA SER A 714 20.36 19.52 -4.03
C SER A 714 21.05 18.29 -4.63
N ALA A 715 20.47 17.12 -4.40
CA ALA A 715 20.76 15.89 -5.14
C ALA A 715 19.47 15.13 -5.42
N VAL A 716 19.51 14.27 -6.44
CA VAL A 716 18.40 13.38 -6.82
C VAL A 716 18.76 11.96 -6.42
N ASP A 717 17.82 11.27 -5.77
CA ASP A 717 17.98 9.87 -5.35
C ASP A 717 17.73 8.89 -6.51
N GLY A 718 17.92 7.59 -6.28
CA GLY A 718 17.72 6.54 -7.29
C GLY A 718 16.25 6.35 -7.72
N ALA A 719 15.30 6.89 -6.95
CA ALA A 719 13.88 6.92 -7.28
C ALA A 719 13.47 8.22 -7.99
N GLY A 720 14.42 9.13 -8.23
CA GLY A 720 14.19 10.42 -8.86
C GLY A 720 13.61 11.51 -7.93
N ARG A 721 13.55 11.26 -6.62
CA ARG A 721 13.19 12.29 -5.63
C ARG A 721 14.38 13.22 -5.40
N ARG A 722 14.11 14.51 -5.19
CA ARG A 722 15.14 15.52 -4.99
C ARG A 722 15.18 15.96 -3.54
N GLU A 723 16.34 15.82 -2.92
CA GLU A 723 16.65 16.38 -1.61
C GLU A 723 17.35 17.72 -1.78
N THR A 724 16.87 18.75 -1.08
CA THR A 724 17.42 20.11 -1.15
C THR A 724 17.69 20.63 0.26
N LEU A 725 18.95 21.02 0.53
CA LEU A 725 19.35 21.65 1.79
C LEU A 725 19.68 23.12 1.55
N GLN A 726 19.32 23.95 2.52
CA GLN A 726 19.60 25.37 2.49
C GLN A 726 20.35 25.82 3.74
N PHE A 727 21.50 26.48 3.57
CA PHE A 727 22.38 26.89 4.66
C PHE A 727 22.50 28.41 4.77
N ASP A 728 22.59 28.90 6.00
CA ASP A 728 22.99 30.27 6.30
C ASP A 728 24.50 30.45 6.01
N GLU A 729 24.85 31.37 5.11
CA GLU A 729 26.24 31.55 4.65
C GLU A 729 27.19 32.12 5.73
N GLU A 730 26.67 32.67 6.83
CA GLU A 730 27.45 33.32 7.88
C GLU A 730 27.70 32.42 9.09
N THR A 731 26.74 31.55 9.40
CA THR A 731 26.74 30.67 10.56
C THR A 731 26.91 29.21 10.18
N GLY A 732 26.64 28.84 8.93
CA GLY A 732 26.60 27.45 8.47
C GLY A 732 25.42 26.67 9.04
N ARG A 733 24.43 27.33 9.66
CA ARG A 733 23.24 26.64 10.18
C ARG A 733 22.37 26.19 9.01
N LEU A 734 21.82 24.99 9.10
CA LEU A 734 20.76 24.54 8.20
C LEU A 734 19.50 25.36 8.47
N LEU A 735 18.97 25.99 7.43
CA LEU A 735 17.75 26.80 7.45
C LEU A 735 16.54 25.96 7.10
N SER A 736 16.64 25.15 6.04
CA SER A 736 15.59 24.23 5.61
C SER A 736 16.12 22.97 4.92
N HIS A 737 15.30 21.92 4.97
CA HIS A 737 15.44 20.69 4.20
C HIS A 737 14.13 20.42 3.47
N GLN A 738 14.19 20.24 2.16
CA GLN A 738 13.04 20.03 1.29
C GLN A 738 13.23 18.74 0.49
N THR A 739 12.18 17.92 0.44
CA THR A 739 12.08 16.76 -0.44
C THR A 739 11.02 17.02 -1.49
N THR A 740 11.35 16.86 -2.77
CA THR A 740 10.38 16.88 -3.87
C THR A 740 10.35 15.55 -4.62
N SER A 741 9.20 15.21 -5.20
CA SER A 741 9.08 14.04 -6.08
C SER A 741 9.72 14.28 -7.45
N THR A 742 9.68 13.28 -8.33
CA THR A 742 10.11 13.37 -9.74
C THR A 742 9.39 14.46 -10.53
N ASP A 743 8.15 14.77 -10.13
CA ASP A 743 7.29 15.77 -10.76
C ASP A 743 7.39 17.12 -10.04
N ASP A 744 8.45 17.32 -9.25
CA ASP A 744 8.72 18.51 -8.43
C ASP A 744 7.62 18.86 -7.41
N PHE A 745 6.73 17.91 -7.07
CA PHE A 745 5.78 18.11 -5.97
C PHE A 745 6.49 18.09 -4.63
N LEU A 746 6.17 19.05 -3.78
CA LEU A 746 6.64 19.05 -2.40
C LEU A 746 6.14 17.82 -1.65
N VAL A 747 7.07 16.92 -1.31
CA VAL A 747 6.79 15.75 -0.46
C VAL A 747 6.92 16.18 1.00
N SER A 748 8.02 16.83 1.36
CA SER A 748 8.23 17.31 2.72
C SER A 748 9.05 18.61 2.75
N TYR A 749 8.84 19.41 3.80
CA TYR A 749 9.62 20.60 4.09
C TYR A 749 9.85 20.72 5.60
N TYR A 750 11.11 20.79 6.01
CA TYR A 750 11.54 21.05 7.38
C TYR A 750 12.17 22.44 7.45
N LEU A 751 11.63 23.30 8.30
CA LEU A 751 12.17 24.63 8.57
C LEU A 751 12.81 24.65 9.96
N PHE A 752 14.12 24.77 10.01
CA PHE A 752 14.90 24.76 11.25
C PHE A 752 14.91 26.15 11.87
N LEU A 753 14.28 26.31 13.03
CA LEU A 753 14.12 27.61 13.69
C LEU A 753 15.17 27.85 14.77
N GLY A 754 15.61 26.80 15.47
CA GLY A 754 16.67 26.90 16.47
C GLY A 754 17.16 25.54 16.95
N SER A 755 18.38 25.52 17.46
CA SER A 755 18.95 24.35 18.16
C SER A 755 19.97 24.82 19.20
N ASP A 756 19.87 24.29 20.42
CA ASP A 756 20.73 24.67 21.54
C ASP A 756 20.88 23.54 22.57
N ARG A 757 21.52 23.82 23.71
CA ARG A 757 21.50 22.98 24.90
C ARG A 757 20.80 23.70 26.07
N THR A 758 20.12 22.93 26.91
CA THR A 758 19.38 23.43 28.08
C THR A 758 19.38 22.39 29.20
N ASP A 759 19.26 22.82 30.46
CA ASP A 759 19.11 21.92 31.61
C ASP A 759 17.65 21.58 31.95
N THR A 760 16.70 22.20 31.23
CA THR A 760 15.26 22.01 31.45
C THR A 760 14.52 21.60 30.18
N ILE A 761 13.48 20.79 30.36
CA ILE A 761 12.48 20.43 29.34
C ILE A 761 11.13 21.10 29.59
N ALA A 762 11.09 22.11 30.46
CA ALA A 762 9.91 22.95 30.68
C ALA A 762 9.53 23.65 29.36
N ASP A 763 8.24 24.00 29.20
CA ASP A 763 7.58 24.43 27.95
C ASP A 763 8.11 25.73 27.30
N SER A 764 9.35 26.13 27.59
CA SER A 764 10.08 27.21 26.92
C SER A 764 10.71 26.71 25.62
N ARG A 765 10.61 27.54 24.56
CA ARG A 765 11.32 27.30 23.29
C ARG A 765 12.82 27.21 23.51
N CYS A 766 13.47 26.35 22.73
CA CYS A 766 14.94 26.28 22.66
C CYS A 766 15.54 27.65 22.39
N GLY A 767 16.39 28.12 23.31
CA GLY A 767 17.13 29.37 23.16
C GLY A 767 16.28 30.64 23.37
N ASP A 768 15.13 30.58 24.05
CA ASP A 768 14.45 31.78 24.50
C ASP A 768 15.16 32.37 25.74
N PRO A 769 15.89 33.50 25.61
CA PRO A 769 16.63 34.07 26.73
C PRO A 769 15.71 34.53 27.88
N ALA A 770 14.40 34.72 27.62
CA ALA A 770 13.44 35.08 28.65
C ALA A 770 13.21 33.98 29.71
N ALA A 771 13.56 32.73 29.42
CA ALA A 771 13.39 31.61 30.37
C ALA A 771 14.51 31.50 31.42
N VAL A 772 15.67 32.13 31.19
CA VAL A 772 16.87 31.99 32.05
C VAL A 772 16.87 32.98 33.24
N SER A 773 15.95 33.96 33.27
CA SER A 773 16.01 35.07 34.24
C SER A 773 15.02 35.00 35.42
N ILE A 774 14.37 33.86 35.70
CA ILE A 774 13.36 33.75 36.79
C ILE A 774 13.90 33.04 38.07
N PHE A 775 15.12 32.50 38.04
CA PHE A 775 15.77 31.99 39.25
C PHE A 775 17.23 32.47 39.30
N GLY A 776 17.41 33.72 39.71
CA GLY A 776 18.69 34.34 40.06
C GLY A 776 18.51 35.19 41.30
#